data_AF-A0A9D5D2F5-F1
#
_entry.id   AF-A0A9D5D2F5-F1
#
_cell.length_a   1.000
_cell.length_b   1.000
_cell.length_c   1.000
_cell.angle_alpha   90.00
_cell.angle_beta   90.00
_cell.angle_gamma   90.00
#
_symmetry.space_group_name_H-M   'P 1'
#
loop_
_entity.id
_entity.type
_entity.pdbx_description
1 polymer ?
#
loop_
_entity_poly.entity_id
_entity_poly.type
_entity_poly.pdbx_seq_one_letter_code
_entity_poly.pdbx_strand_id
1 'polypeptide(L)'
;MADCDLEFKLDFNLKAFLIAEELEFLIRNNGDQVSINHLDGKIVALYFDMGYTMGEFEWFGQEIVELYTELTSKGENFEVVYIGGYYHRYGDEEFKACFSKMPWLAIPPLELEIQDHLRDIFSPVPYHPALPIIDEKGCVLDFGCHEAFRDYDSDAYPFTHEKHTELKLKEDEQPLQFLLGSKTRDFLIAYNGTEVPLSELEGKNVGVLFVPECDEGGCEEFIQSMKTKLEKIKEEGEEFELVIVPVEAAYNEEKMNKVNFQHVFKDLACLSIPLGDKRCCKRFVRRFYSPLDPDNLMIISADRRRYTIPLTREDNQEFASERLCVGPANTKSISLESLLSSADRDYVIGKGDIKVKISDLEGRTVILYFAPESVRCNTCNTCTKFLVEAYHELRSRGEDLEVVFVSFHKDEHEFNQHFSKMPWLALPFSDTESRNKLRVRFPHETYGGLRLPHLLVCDGSGDIICRQAFWHLLNYGLKAYPFTDERIDQVKKEDEILKKKPQNLHKLLGSHTRDFLISSSGDKVPISELKGKMVALWFLDHCERKDCLEIYQRLKDMYIRLKERGEKFELVSVFFDMPSPSEAFQEMPWLAVPLNDQETSERLFRYFHVFDESNLIVIDSQGMILNDHIFPNFLKVVDDLGDEGYPFTLEKIQEVLGIDRQPFTIENYNEAIMKINERRRMKPECVFVSWQRDYLFGKDGIKFPASKLMDKTILLLWTFQIGEFECKLIEIYPKIKEKDNAFEVISVSNQELFTEVFSAMPWFLAIDCEDLRTWAVCTYFNLNMDGSYPLVGIHRLGSGHSFTRGWRLRKLIMDYGADAYPFTKQRLRELEGRST
;
A
#
# COMPACT_ATOMS: atom_id res chain seq x y z
N MET A 1 0.40 -8.71 0.37
CA MET A 1 0.54 -8.01 -0.94
C MET A 1 1.58 -6.90 -0.79
N ALA A 2 2.84 -7.16 -1.17
CA ALA A 2 3.88 -6.16 -1.41
C ALA A 2 4.74 -6.51 -2.64
N ASP A 3 4.35 -7.56 -3.38
CA ASP A 3 4.84 -7.82 -4.73
C ASP A 3 3.95 -7.05 -5.71
N CYS A 4 4.30 -5.80 -5.98
CA CYS A 4 3.89 -5.12 -7.21
C CYS A 4 5.06 -5.12 -8.20
N ASP A 5 5.67 -6.29 -8.40
CA ASP A 5 6.42 -6.64 -9.63
C ASP A 5 5.50 -7.37 -10.64
N LEU A 6 4.18 -7.18 -10.51
CA LEU A 6 3.24 -7.46 -11.59
C LEU A 6 3.38 -6.33 -12.61
N GLU A 7 3.91 -6.65 -13.79
CA GLU A 7 3.78 -5.85 -15.01
C GLU A 7 2.29 -5.62 -15.33
N PHE A 8 1.62 -4.70 -14.63
CA PHE A 8 0.32 -4.20 -15.01
C PHE A 8 0.49 -3.30 -16.23
N LYS A 9 0.51 -3.90 -17.43
CA LYS A 9 0.10 -3.17 -18.63
C LYS A 9 -1.40 -2.96 -18.56
N LEU A 10 -1.84 -1.92 -17.85
CA LEU A 10 -3.15 -1.35 -18.07
C LEU A 10 -3.12 -0.72 -19.47
N ASP A 11 -3.89 -1.25 -20.42
CA ASP A 11 -4.18 -0.59 -21.69
C ASP A 11 -5.17 0.59 -21.43
N PHE A 12 -4.73 1.59 -20.66
CA PHE A 12 -5.54 2.76 -20.29
C PHE A 12 -5.33 3.94 -21.22
N ASN A 13 -6.14 4.04 -22.28
CA ASN A 13 -6.03 5.19 -23.17
C ASN A 13 -6.64 6.47 -22.53
N LEU A 14 -5.81 7.30 -21.88
CA LEU A 14 -6.20 8.58 -21.27
C LEU A 14 -7.01 9.46 -22.21
N LYS A 15 -6.61 9.57 -23.48
CA LYS A 15 -7.33 10.40 -24.45
C LYS A 15 -8.72 9.85 -24.76
N ALA A 16 -8.83 8.54 -25.00
CA ALA A 16 -10.11 7.89 -25.24
C ALA A 16 -11.05 8.04 -24.03
N PHE A 17 -10.49 7.96 -22.82
CA PHE A 17 -11.20 8.21 -21.57
C PHE A 17 -11.74 9.65 -21.50
N LEU A 18 -10.88 10.66 -21.69
CA LEU A 18 -11.30 12.07 -21.63
C LEU A 18 -12.36 12.41 -22.70
N ILE A 19 -12.27 11.81 -23.89
CA ILE A 19 -13.29 11.95 -24.95
C ILE A 19 -14.61 11.29 -24.55
N ALA A 20 -14.57 10.11 -23.93
CA ALA A 20 -15.78 9.39 -23.48
C ALA A 20 -16.53 10.15 -22.39
N GLU A 21 -15.80 10.91 -21.55
CA GLU A 21 -16.35 11.82 -20.55
C GLU A 21 -16.75 13.20 -21.13
N GLU A 22 -16.80 13.33 -22.46
CA GLU A 22 -17.18 14.55 -23.19
C GLU A 22 -16.28 15.78 -22.91
N LEU A 23 -15.02 15.59 -22.47
CA LEU A 23 -14.08 16.69 -22.26
C LEU A 23 -13.39 17.12 -23.57
N GLU A 24 -13.66 18.35 -24.00
CA GLU A 24 -13.12 18.88 -25.26
C GLU A 24 -11.77 19.61 -25.11
N PHE A 25 -11.50 20.17 -23.94
CA PHE A 25 -10.32 21.01 -23.69
C PHE A 25 -9.75 20.86 -22.26
N LEU A 26 -8.44 21.09 -22.16
CA LEU A 26 -7.72 21.38 -20.93
C LEU A 26 -7.53 22.89 -20.80
N ILE A 27 -7.15 23.36 -19.61
CA ILE A 27 -6.88 24.79 -19.38
C ILE A 27 -5.40 25.03 -19.08
N ARG A 28 -4.89 26.18 -19.51
CA ARG A 28 -3.61 26.75 -19.06
C ARG A 28 -3.82 27.59 -17.81
N ASN A 29 -2.72 27.87 -17.11
CA ASN A 29 -2.68 28.71 -15.91
C ASN A 29 -3.20 30.15 -16.12
N ASN A 30 -3.22 30.64 -17.36
CA ASN A 30 -3.78 31.93 -17.76
C ASN A 30 -5.27 31.85 -18.16
N GLY A 31 -5.88 30.65 -18.10
CA GLY A 31 -7.26 30.39 -18.47
C GLY A 31 -7.49 30.00 -19.93
N ASP A 32 -6.44 29.98 -20.77
CA ASP A 32 -6.58 29.60 -22.17
C ASP A 32 -6.97 28.13 -22.31
N GLN A 33 -7.94 27.87 -23.19
CA GLN A 33 -8.36 26.51 -23.53
C GLN A 33 -7.40 25.88 -24.54
N VAL A 34 -7.01 24.64 -24.28
CA VAL A 34 -6.13 23.84 -25.12
C VAL A 34 -6.84 22.55 -25.47
N SER A 35 -6.97 22.24 -26.75
CA SER A 35 -7.58 20.99 -27.18
C SER A 35 -6.85 19.79 -26.58
N ILE A 36 -7.60 18.77 -26.15
CA ILE A 36 -7.04 17.50 -25.65
C ILE A 36 -6.10 16.80 -26.65
N ASN A 37 -6.20 17.12 -27.96
CA ASN A 37 -5.28 16.61 -28.99
C ASN A 37 -3.84 17.09 -28.80
N HIS A 38 -3.60 18.12 -27.98
CA HIS A 38 -2.25 18.57 -27.61
C HIS A 38 -1.44 17.50 -26.86
N LEU A 39 -2.10 16.48 -26.30
CA LEU A 39 -1.45 15.35 -25.65
C LEU A 39 -0.91 14.30 -26.64
N ASP A 40 -1.23 14.40 -27.93
CA ASP A 40 -0.84 13.40 -28.93
C ASP A 40 0.67 13.30 -29.10
N GLY A 41 1.21 12.07 -28.97
CA GLY A 41 2.64 11.80 -29.12
C GLY A 41 3.50 12.24 -27.92
N LYS A 42 2.88 12.55 -26.78
CA LYS A 42 3.57 12.97 -25.56
C LYS A 42 3.50 11.91 -24.48
N ILE A 43 4.55 11.87 -23.67
CA ILE A 43 4.51 11.22 -22.35
C ILE A 43 3.80 12.19 -21.39
N VAL A 44 2.74 11.73 -20.75
CA VAL A 44 1.86 12.55 -19.91
C VAL A 44 2.00 12.11 -18.46
N ALA A 45 2.38 13.04 -17.59
CA ALA A 45 2.35 12.84 -16.14
C ALA A 45 1.05 13.43 -15.56
N LEU A 46 0.27 12.63 -14.85
CA LEU A 46 -0.95 13.06 -14.17
C LEU A 46 -0.62 13.52 -12.76
N TYR A 47 -0.68 14.83 -12.48
CA TYR A 47 -0.32 15.35 -11.16
C TYR A 47 -1.57 15.50 -10.27
N PHE A 48 -1.70 14.63 -9.26
CA PHE A 48 -2.78 14.66 -8.28
C PHE A 48 -2.35 15.42 -7.01
N ASP A 49 -2.98 16.56 -6.74
CA ASP A 49 -2.73 17.37 -5.53
C ASP A 49 -3.64 16.95 -4.35
N MET A 50 -3.12 17.02 -3.12
CA MET A 50 -3.82 16.69 -1.87
C MET A 50 -4.67 17.86 -1.36
N GLY A 51 -4.34 19.10 -1.74
CA GLY A 51 -5.16 20.28 -1.48
C GLY A 51 -5.26 20.73 -0.02
N TYR A 52 -4.43 20.23 0.91
CA TYR A 52 -4.60 20.56 2.33
C TYR A 52 -4.04 21.92 2.73
N THR A 53 -3.07 22.49 2.02
CA THR A 53 -2.63 23.91 2.19
C THR A 53 -1.74 24.35 1.01
N MET A 54 -1.57 25.66 0.80
CA MET A 54 -0.56 26.21 -0.13
C MET A 54 0.88 25.71 0.12
N GLY A 55 1.18 25.18 1.31
CA GLY A 55 2.51 24.66 1.67
C GLY A 55 2.87 23.32 1.01
N GLU A 56 1.90 22.53 0.52
CA GLU A 56 2.20 21.25 -0.15
C GLU A 56 2.68 21.45 -1.61
N PHE A 57 2.22 22.51 -2.29
CA PHE A 57 2.79 22.94 -3.57
C PHE A 57 4.27 23.32 -3.42
N GLU A 58 4.64 23.95 -2.30
CA GLU A 58 6.01 24.38 -2.02
C GLU A 58 6.98 23.21 -1.84
N TRP A 59 6.49 22.01 -1.47
CA TRP A 59 7.35 20.84 -1.26
C TRP A 59 7.50 19.96 -2.50
N PHE A 60 6.39 19.63 -3.19
CA PHE A 60 6.39 18.65 -4.29
C PHE A 60 6.11 19.28 -5.67
N GLY A 61 5.20 20.24 -5.75
CA GLY A 61 4.86 20.92 -7.00
C GLY A 61 6.07 21.61 -7.65
N GLN A 62 6.93 22.23 -6.85
CA GLN A 62 8.17 22.87 -7.32
C GLN A 62 9.15 21.86 -7.96
N GLU A 63 9.27 20.63 -7.43
CA GLU A 63 10.13 19.59 -8.01
C GLU A 63 9.64 19.20 -9.43
N ILE A 64 8.31 19.12 -9.63
CA ILE A 64 7.71 18.84 -10.94
C ILE A 64 7.92 20.04 -11.88
N VAL A 65 7.82 21.29 -11.41
CA VAL A 65 8.08 22.49 -12.24
C VAL A 65 9.49 22.48 -12.82
N GLU A 66 10.47 22.13 -11.98
CA GLU A 66 11.87 22.05 -12.39
C GLU A 66 12.10 20.92 -13.39
N LEU A 67 11.53 19.73 -13.16
CA LEU A 67 11.55 18.62 -14.11
C LEU A 67 10.93 19.01 -15.46
N TYR A 68 9.71 19.55 -15.43
CA TYR A 68 8.96 19.94 -16.61
C TYR A 68 9.73 20.99 -17.42
N THR A 69 10.27 22.01 -16.76
CA THR A 69 11.07 23.06 -17.40
C THR A 69 12.32 22.48 -18.06
N GLU A 70 13.02 21.56 -17.38
CA GLU A 70 14.23 20.94 -17.91
C GLU A 70 13.93 20.07 -19.14
N LEU A 71 12.93 19.19 -19.07
CA LEU A 71 12.56 18.31 -20.20
C LEU A 71 12.04 19.12 -21.39
N THR A 72 11.17 20.09 -21.16
CA THR A 72 10.62 20.93 -22.25
C THR A 72 11.67 21.83 -22.89
N SER A 73 12.63 22.36 -22.11
CA SER A 73 13.75 23.16 -22.66
C SER A 73 14.65 22.38 -23.63
N LYS A 74 14.67 21.04 -23.52
CA LYS A 74 15.41 20.13 -24.40
C LYS A 74 14.60 19.68 -25.62
N GLY A 75 13.34 20.07 -25.70
CA GLY A 75 12.43 19.64 -26.77
C GLY A 75 11.88 18.22 -26.58
N GLU A 76 11.95 17.66 -25.37
CA GLU A 76 11.34 16.36 -25.07
C GLU A 76 9.81 16.46 -25.09
N ASN A 77 9.14 15.43 -25.60
CA ASN A 77 7.68 15.36 -25.70
C ASN A 77 7.07 14.94 -24.36
N PHE A 78 7.15 15.84 -23.37
CA PHE A 78 6.62 15.63 -22.02
C PHE A 78 5.54 16.67 -21.68
N GLU A 79 4.44 16.24 -21.07
CA GLU A 79 3.37 17.12 -20.59
C GLU A 79 2.94 16.72 -19.18
N VAL A 80 2.56 17.71 -18.37
CA VAL A 80 1.94 17.46 -17.06
C VAL A 80 0.47 17.89 -17.14
N VAL A 81 -0.43 17.04 -16.65
CA VAL A 81 -1.85 17.38 -16.52
C VAL A 81 -2.19 17.39 -15.04
N TYR A 82 -2.49 18.58 -14.53
CA TYR A 82 -2.88 18.81 -13.16
C TYR A 82 -4.33 18.38 -12.92
N ILE A 83 -4.53 17.57 -11.89
CA ILE A 83 -5.81 17.19 -11.32
C ILE A 83 -5.89 17.86 -9.95
N GLY A 84 -6.74 18.89 -9.84
CA GLY A 84 -6.89 19.66 -8.60
C GLY A 84 -7.26 18.76 -7.42
N GLY A 85 -6.80 19.06 -6.22
CA GLY A 85 -7.11 18.26 -5.02
C GLY A 85 -8.55 18.32 -4.51
N TYR A 86 -8.85 17.50 -3.50
CA TYR A 86 -10.20 17.38 -2.90
C TYR A 86 -10.74 18.74 -2.41
N TYR A 87 -9.90 19.59 -1.82
CA TYR A 87 -10.32 20.85 -1.20
C TYR A 87 -10.45 22.04 -2.15
N HIS A 88 -9.75 22.01 -3.30
CA HIS A 88 -9.86 23.05 -4.34
C HIS A 88 -11.24 23.07 -5.04
N ARG A 89 -12.17 22.19 -4.63
CA ARG A 89 -13.53 22.04 -5.16
C ARG A 89 -14.50 23.13 -4.72
N TYR A 90 -14.15 23.96 -3.74
CA TYR A 90 -15.06 24.94 -3.12
C TYR A 90 -14.86 26.39 -3.57
N GLY A 91 -13.81 26.70 -4.33
CA GLY A 91 -13.56 28.05 -4.85
C GLY A 91 -12.67 28.08 -6.08
N ASP A 92 -13.14 28.73 -7.16
CA ASP A 92 -12.35 29.01 -8.38
C ASP A 92 -11.07 29.81 -8.06
N GLU A 93 -11.07 30.62 -6.99
CA GLU A 93 -9.93 31.44 -6.59
C GLU A 93 -8.77 30.65 -5.96
N GLU A 94 -9.02 29.61 -5.16
CA GLU A 94 -7.95 28.79 -4.55
C GLU A 94 -7.26 27.91 -5.59
N PHE A 95 -8.07 27.28 -6.45
CA PHE A 95 -7.56 26.56 -7.62
C PHE A 95 -6.73 27.48 -8.52
N LYS A 96 -7.24 28.67 -8.85
CA LYS A 96 -6.51 29.67 -9.66
C LYS A 96 -5.23 30.15 -8.97
N ALA A 97 -5.26 30.38 -7.66
CA ALA A 97 -4.08 30.81 -6.92
C ALA A 97 -2.97 29.75 -6.95
N CYS A 98 -3.32 28.46 -6.80
CA CYS A 98 -2.38 27.35 -6.90
C CYS A 98 -1.90 27.13 -8.35
N PHE A 99 -2.85 27.00 -9.28
CA PHE A 99 -2.58 26.69 -10.69
C PHE A 99 -1.88 27.83 -11.43
N SER A 100 -2.05 29.09 -11.02
CA SER A 100 -1.35 30.24 -11.62
C SER A 100 0.17 30.13 -11.57
N LYS A 101 0.71 29.33 -10.65
CA LYS A 101 2.15 29.08 -10.49
C LYS A 101 2.67 27.90 -11.32
N MET A 102 1.79 27.15 -11.97
CA MET A 102 2.13 25.92 -12.68
C MET A 102 2.28 26.18 -14.19
N PRO A 103 3.34 25.68 -14.86
CA PRO A 103 3.59 25.94 -16.28
C PRO A 103 2.84 25.01 -17.25
N TRP A 104 2.05 24.08 -16.72
CA TRP A 104 1.44 22.96 -17.48
C TRP A 104 -0.10 23.07 -17.56
N LEU A 105 -0.75 22.02 -18.07
CA LEU A 105 -2.19 21.98 -18.31
C LEU A 105 -2.96 21.46 -17.10
N ALA A 106 -4.27 21.75 -17.02
CA ALA A 106 -5.15 21.16 -16.01
C ALA A 106 -6.49 20.68 -16.56
N ILE A 107 -6.96 19.59 -15.96
CA ILE A 107 -8.30 19.47 -15.36
C ILE A 107 -9.13 20.77 -15.21
N PRO A 108 -10.10 21.17 -16.06
CA PRO A 108 -10.93 22.32 -15.70
C PRO A 108 -11.60 22.07 -14.32
N PRO A 109 -11.58 23.04 -13.39
CA PRO A 109 -11.95 22.80 -12.00
C PRO A 109 -13.43 22.44 -11.81
N LEU A 110 -14.27 22.73 -12.81
CA LEU A 110 -15.69 22.40 -12.81
C LEU A 110 -16.01 20.97 -13.27
N GLU A 111 -15.02 20.25 -13.82
CA GLU A 111 -15.13 18.87 -14.33
C GLU A 111 -14.82 17.84 -13.25
N LEU A 112 -15.57 17.93 -12.15
CA LEU A 112 -15.34 17.13 -10.94
C LEU A 112 -15.52 15.62 -11.17
N GLU A 113 -16.48 15.22 -12.00
CA GLU A 113 -16.77 13.81 -12.32
C GLU A 113 -15.55 13.15 -12.98
N ILE A 114 -14.91 13.84 -13.94
CA ILE A 114 -13.71 13.37 -14.63
C ILE A 114 -12.52 13.27 -13.69
N GLN A 115 -12.33 14.30 -12.85
CA GLN A 115 -11.26 14.29 -11.85
C GLN A 115 -11.45 13.15 -10.84
N ASP A 116 -12.69 12.85 -10.44
CA ASP A 116 -13.01 11.75 -9.52
C ASP A 116 -12.76 10.39 -10.16
N HIS A 117 -13.23 10.15 -11.39
CA HIS A 117 -12.96 8.91 -12.11
C HIS A 117 -11.46 8.67 -12.33
N LEU A 118 -10.68 9.71 -12.67
CA LEU A 118 -9.22 9.59 -12.77
C LEU A 118 -8.59 9.24 -11.42
N ARG A 119 -9.10 9.77 -10.30
CA ARG A 119 -8.63 9.39 -8.96
C ARG A 119 -9.01 7.95 -8.62
N ASP A 120 -10.19 7.48 -8.98
CA ASP A 120 -10.58 6.08 -8.75
C ASP A 120 -9.68 5.09 -9.52
N ILE A 121 -9.27 5.46 -10.73
CA ILE A 121 -8.39 4.64 -11.57
C ILE A 121 -6.94 4.64 -11.05
N PHE A 122 -6.43 5.80 -10.63
CA PHE A 122 -5.01 6.01 -10.35
C PHE A 122 -4.64 6.23 -8.88
N SER A 123 -5.62 6.30 -7.97
CA SER A 123 -5.40 6.69 -6.56
C SER A 123 -6.23 5.88 -5.56
N PRO A 124 -5.95 4.57 -5.35
CA PRO A 124 -6.59 3.78 -4.31
C PRO A 124 -6.01 3.98 -2.89
N VAL A 125 -5.01 4.85 -2.68
CA VAL A 125 -4.40 5.09 -1.36
C VAL A 125 -4.66 6.54 -0.89
N PRO A 126 -5.22 6.76 0.30
CA PRO A 126 -5.69 8.08 0.76
C PRO A 126 -4.61 9.08 1.21
N TYR A 127 -3.32 8.79 1.04
CA TYR A 127 -2.24 9.67 1.51
C TYR A 127 -1.07 9.66 0.51
N HIS A 128 -0.61 10.86 0.10
CA HIS A 128 0.56 11.23 -0.75
C HIS A 128 0.19 11.78 -2.15
N PRO A 129 0.87 12.84 -2.66
CA PRO A 129 0.66 13.30 -4.04
C PRO A 129 1.14 12.24 -5.03
N ALA A 130 0.30 11.89 -6.01
CA ALA A 130 0.59 10.89 -7.02
C ALA A 130 0.99 11.54 -8.35
N LEU A 131 1.95 10.92 -9.06
CA LEU A 131 2.38 11.33 -10.40
C LEU A 131 2.43 10.14 -11.38
N PRO A 132 1.31 9.49 -11.72
CA PRO A 132 1.31 8.44 -12.74
C PRO A 132 1.82 8.95 -14.08
N ILE A 133 2.64 8.15 -14.75
CA ILE A 133 3.26 8.49 -16.04
C ILE A 133 2.68 7.58 -17.11
N ILE A 134 2.20 8.17 -18.18
CA ILE A 134 1.54 7.50 -19.30
C ILE A 134 2.34 7.77 -20.56
N ASP A 135 2.62 6.73 -21.35
CA ASP A 135 3.34 6.87 -22.61
C ASP A 135 2.49 7.49 -23.73
N GLU A 136 3.13 7.73 -24.88
CA GLU A 136 2.51 8.29 -26.08
C GLU A 136 1.36 7.43 -26.68
N LYS A 137 1.23 6.17 -26.27
CA LYS A 137 0.19 5.22 -26.71
C LYS A 137 -0.94 5.09 -25.70
N GLY A 138 -0.82 5.71 -24.53
CA GLY A 138 -1.76 5.55 -23.43
C GLY A 138 -1.44 4.33 -22.55
N CYS A 139 -0.23 3.78 -22.56
CA CYS A 139 0.14 2.75 -21.59
C CYS A 139 0.66 3.41 -20.31
N VAL A 140 0.23 2.92 -19.16
CA VAL A 140 0.80 3.36 -17.87
C VAL A 140 2.23 2.83 -17.77
N LEU A 141 3.21 3.74 -17.74
CA LEU A 141 4.62 3.43 -17.52
C LEU A 141 4.94 3.31 -16.02
N ASP A 142 4.22 4.08 -15.21
CA ASP A 142 4.38 4.14 -13.76
C ASP A 142 3.04 4.54 -13.11
N PHE A 143 2.56 3.75 -12.14
CA PHE A 143 1.28 3.96 -11.43
C PHE A 143 1.31 5.04 -10.34
N GLY A 144 2.42 5.76 -10.21
CA GLY A 144 2.62 6.73 -9.13
C GLY A 144 3.69 6.30 -8.13
N CYS A 145 4.53 5.34 -8.47
CA CYS A 145 5.76 4.99 -7.78
C CYS A 145 6.87 5.95 -8.21
N HIS A 146 6.79 7.18 -7.71
CA HIS A 146 7.74 8.28 -7.86
C HIS A 146 9.21 7.93 -7.59
N GLU A 147 9.62 6.70 -7.31
CA GLU A 147 11.03 6.28 -7.14
C GLU A 147 11.92 6.70 -8.32
N ALA A 148 11.56 6.37 -9.56
CA ALA A 148 12.41 6.70 -10.71
C ALA A 148 12.62 8.23 -10.86
N PHE A 149 11.55 9.01 -10.71
CA PHE A 149 11.60 10.47 -10.69
C PHE A 149 12.32 11.02 -9.45
N ARG A 150 12.08 10.47 -8.27
CA ARG A 150 12.62 10.93 -6.98
C ARG A 150 14.11 10.65 -6.84
N ASP A 151 14.56 9.54 -7.41
CA ASP A 151 15.93 9.04 -7.29
C ASP A 151 16.79 9.46 -8.49
N TYR A 152 16.22 9.49 -9.69
CA TYR A 152 16.96 9.77 -10.92
C TYR A 152 16.41 10.93 -11.76
N ASP A 153 15.24 11.47 -11.43
CA ASP A 153 14.79 12.76 -11.93
C ASP A 153 14.71 12.80 -13.47
N SER A 154 15.22 13.84 -14.15
CA SER A 154 15.22 13.92 -15.61
C SER A 154 16.11 12.87 -16.29
N ASP A 155 16.96 12.15 -15.56
CA ASP A 155 17.71 10.99 -16.09
C ASP A 155 16.82 9.76 -16.28
N ALA A 156 15.73 9.68 -15.55
CA ALA A 156 14.77 8.58 -15.70
C ALA A 156 13.97 8.67 -16.99
N TYR A 157 13.87 9.83 -17.66
CA TYR A 157 13.13 9.98 -18.93
C TYR A 157 13.59 8.94 -19.97
N PRO A 158 12.69 8.20 -20.64
CA PRO A 158 11.22 8.37 -20.74
C PRO A 158 10.39 7.73 -19.62
N PHE A 159 10.98 7.46 -18.45
CA PHE A 159 10.36 6.88 -17.25
C PHE A 159 9.86 5.45 -17.45
N THR A 160 10.50 4.69 -18.34
CA THR A 160 10.22 3.27 -18.49
C THR A 160 10.87 2.46 -17.37
N HIS A 161 10.26 1.33 -17.01
CA HIS A 161 10.84 0.39 -16.05
C HIS A 161 12.24 -0.08 -16.46
N GLU A 162 12.46 -0.31 -17.76
CA GLU A 162 13.80 -0.65 -18.31
C GLU A 162 14.82 0.44 -18.04
N LYS A 163 14.45 1.72 -18.23
CA LYS A 163 15.34 2.85 -17.98
C LYS A 163 15.66 3.01 -16.51
N HIS A 164 14.67 2.86 -15.64
CA HIS A 164 14.85 2.88 -14.20
C HIS A 164 15.79 1.76 -13.73
N THR A 165 15.55 0.54 -14.21
CA THR A 165 16.37 -0.64 -13.91
C THR A 165 17.80 -0.47 -14.40
N GLU A 166 18.00 0.10 -15.59
CA GLU A 166 19.34 0.42 -16.10
C GLU A 166 20.10 1.36 -15.16
N LEU A 167 19.46 2.45 -14.73
CA LEU A 167 20.09 3.45 -13.85
C LEU A 167 20.42 2.87 -12.46
N LYS A 168 19.56 1.98 -11.96
CA LYS A 168 19.75 1.28 -10.69
C LYS A 168 20.88 0.25 -10.74
N LEU A 169 20.98 -0.53 -11.82
CA LEU A 169 22.02 -1.54 -11.99
C LEU A 169 23.40 -0.93 -12.24
N LYS A 170 23.46 0.22 -12.93
CA LYS A 170 24.71 0.91 -13.26
C LYS A 170 25.03 2.03 -12.29
N GLU A 171 24.43 2.05 -11.10
CA GLU A 171 24.51 3.20 -10.19
C GLU A 171 25.95 3.49 -9.74
N ASP A 172 26.73 2.43 -9.48
CA ASP A 172 28.15 2.49 -9.14
C ASP A 172 29.06 2.84 -10.34
N GLU A 173 28.54 2.75 -11.57
CA GLU A 173 29.28 3.05 -12.79
C GLU A 173 29.03 4.49 -13.28
N GLN A 174 28.19 5.26 -12.59
CA GLN A 174 27.81 6.60 -12.99
C GLN A 174 28.95 7.61 -12.77
N PRO A 175 29.11 8.61 -13.65
CA PRO A 175 30.12 9.65 -13.49
C PRO A 175 29.83 10.53 -12.26
N LEU A 176 30.85 11.20 -11.72
CA LEU A 176 30.65 12.17 -10.63
C LEU A 176 29.65 13.27 -11.02
N GLN A 177 29.56 13.59 -12.30
CA GLN A 177 28.56 14.49 -12.87
C GLN A 177 27.12 14.05 -12.57
N PHE A 178 26.84 12.75 -12.63
CA PHE A 178 25.52 12.19 -12.35
C PHE A 178 25.22 12.18 -10.84
N LEU A 179 26.27 11.96 -10.04
CA LEU A 179 26.15 11.85 -8.59
C LEU A 179 26.07 13.24 -7.92
N LEU A 180 27.10 14.07 -8.09
CA LEU A 180 27.31 15.35 -7.40
C LEU A 180 26.97 16.57 -8.27
N GLY A 181 26.71 16.36 -9.56
CA GLY A 181 26.37 17.39 -10.53
C GLY A 181 24.88 17.40 -10.89
N SER A 182 24.51 18.23 -11.86
CA SER A 182 23.22 18.12 -12.55
C SER A 182 23.47 18.17 -14.06
N LYS A 183 22.47 17.91 -14.91
CA LYS A 183 22.67 18.03 -16.36
C LYS A 183 23.06 19.45 -16.81
N THR A 184 22.83 20.46 -15.97
CA THR A 184 23.08 21.87 -16.25
C THR A 184 24.20 22.48 -15.40
N ARG A 185 24.76 21.73 -14.44
CA ARG A 185 25.84 22.19 -13.55
C ARG A 185 26.93 21.15 -13.42
N ASP A 186 28.15 21.52 -13.78
CA ASP A 186 29.34 20.69 -13.74
C ASP A 186 30.40 21.14 -12.72
N PHE A 187 30.02 21.94 -11.71
CA PHE A 187 30.94 22.46 -10.69
C PHE A 187 30.40 22.31 -9.26
N LEU A 188 31.30 22.28 -8.27
CA LEU A 188 31.01 22.43 -6.84
C LEU A 188 31.50 23.79 -6.34
N ILE A 189 31.06 24.21 -5.15
CA ILE A 189 31.51 25.44 -4.49
C ILE A 189 32.52 25.10 -3.40
N ALA A 190 33.73 25.65 -3.51
CA ALA A 190 34.71 25.58 -2.44
C ALA A 190 34.33 26.49 -1.26
N TYR A 191 34.83 26.19 -0.07
CA TYR A 191 34.61 26.99 1.15
C TYR A 191 34.94 28.49 1.00
N ASN A 192 35.84 28.85 0.07
CA ASN A 192 36.22 30.23 -0.23
C ASN A 192 35.31 30.91 -1.27
N GLY A 193 34.25 30.24 -1.71
CA GLY A 193 33.28 30.73 -2.69
C GLY A 193 33.65 30.52 -4.16
N THR A 194 34.78 29.88 -4.47
CA THR A 194 35.20 29.62 -5.85
C THR A 194 34.48 28.40 -6.41
N GLU A 195 34.08 28.46 -7.69
CA GLU A 195 33.56 27.31 -8.43
C GLU A 195 34.70 26.37 -8.82
N VAL A 196 34.54 25.09 -8.53
CA VAL A 196 35.50 24.02 -8.84
C VAL A 196 34.83 23.03 -9.78
N PRO A 197 35.28 22.91 -11.04
CA PRO A 197 34.74 21.95 -11.99
C PRO A 197 34.85 20.51 -11.47
N LEU A 198 33.81 19.70 -11.67
CA LEU A 198 33.77 18.28 -11.32
C LEU A 198 34.82 17.47 -12.09
N SER A 199 35.27 17.96 -13.25
CA SER A 199 36.39 17.39 -14.01
C SER A 199 37.72 17.41 -13.24
N GLU A 200 37.88 18.31 -12.26
CA GLU A 200 39.07 18.34 -11.39
C GLU A 200 39.04 17.26 -10.29
N LEU A 201 37.89 16.62 -10.09
CA LEU A 201 37.69 15.48 -9.18
C LEU A 201 37.78 14.12 -9.91
N GLU A 202 37.83 14.13 -11.24
CA GLU A 202 38.01 12.91 -12.02
C GLU A 202 39.35 12.24 -11.69
N GLY A 203 39.30 10.93 -11.38
CA GLY A 203 40.48 10.15 -10.98
C GLY A 203 40.97 10.38 -9.55
N LYS A 204 40.27 11.20 -8.74
CA LYS A 204 40.52 11.35 -7.30
C LYS A 204 39.50 10.57 -6.48
N ASN A 205 39.86 10.19 -5.25
CA ASN A 205 38.86 9.77 -4.27
C ASN A 205 38.11 11.00 -3.76
N VAL A 206 36.80 10.87 -3.58
CA VAL A 206 35.92 11.92 -3.08
C VAL A 206 35.29 11.42 -1.78
N GLY A 207 35.60 12.06 -0.66
CA GLY A 207 34.97 11.79 0.62
C GLY A 207 33.75 12.68 0.80
N VAL A 208 32.59 12.09 1.01
CA VAL A 208 31.31 12.79 1.16
C VAL A 208 30.85 12.71 2.60
N LEU A 209 30.72 13.87 3.25
CA LEU A 209 30.25 14.00 4.62
C LEU A 209 28.86 14.63 4.62
N PHE A 210 27.89 13.91 5.20
CA PHE A 210 26.55 14.42 5.42
C PHE A 210 26.52 15.20 6.72
N VAL A 211 26.09 16.46 6.66
CA VAL A 211 25.99 17.32 7.85
C VAL A 211 24.53 17.37 8.30
N PRO A 212 24.20 16.85 9.50
CA PRO A 212 22.83 16.80 10.02
C PRO A 212 22.36 18.20 10.48
N GLU A 213 21.12 18.27 10.98
CA GLU A 213 20.54 19.51 11.50
C GLU A 213 21.34 20.02 12.72
N CYS A 214 21.94 21.20 12.58
CA CYS A 214 22.69 21.89 13.63
C CYS A 214 22.49 23.41 13.48
N ASP A 215 22.43 24.14 14.59
CA ASP A 215 22.52 25.62 14.59
C ASP A 215 23.98 26.07 14.41
N GLU A 216 24.25 27.38 14.25
CA GLU A 216 25.63 27.87 13.99
C GLU A 216 26.63 27.38 15.04
N GLY A 217 26.25 27.34 16.32
CA GLY A 217 27.09 26.83 17.41
C GLY A 217 27.30 25.31 17.35
N GLY A 218 26.24 24.52 17.12
CA GLY A 218 26.35 23.07 17.00
C GLY A 218 27.12 22.62 15.75
N CYS A 219 27.03 23.37 14.65
CA CYS A 219 27.79 23.11 13.42
C CYS A 219 29.29 23.23 13.66
N GLU A 220 29.73 24.28 14.38
CA GLU A 220 31.14 24.50 14.69
C GLU A 220 31.70 23.39 15.58
N GLU A 221 30.96 22.96 16.62
CA GLU A 221 31.36 21.85 17.49
C GLU A 221 31.44 20.52 16.73
N PHE A 222 30.44 20.23 15.90
CA PHE A 222 30.42 19.05 15.03
C PHE A 222 31.61 19.03 14.07
N ILE A 223 31.86 20.14 13.37
CA ILE A 223 32.95 20.27 12.41
C ILE A 223 34.32 20.16 13.09
N GLN A 224 34.49 20.78 14.26
CA GLN A 224 35.73 20.70 15.00
C GLN A 224 36.02 19.26 15.45
N SER A 225 34.98 18.52 15.86
CA SER A 225 35.08 17.08 16.16
C SER A 225 35.41 16.25 14.92
N MET A 226 34.79 16.54 13.77
CA MET A 226 35.04 15.82 12.52
C MET A 226 36.43 16.14 11.92
N LYS A 227 36.93 17.36 12.07
CA LYS A 227 38.23 17.78 11.52
C LYS A 227 39.36 16.86 11.96
N THR A 228 39.48 16.62 13.26
CA THR A 228 40.51 15.74 13.82
C THR A 228 40.39 14.30 13.31
N LYS A 229 39.15 13.82 13.12
CA LYS A 229 38.88 12.47 12.59
C LYS A 229 39.26 12.37 11.11
N LEU A 230 38.94 13.38 10.31
CA LEU A 230 39.27 13.45 8.88
C LEU A 230 40.77 13.58 8.64
N GLU A 231 41.48 14.38 9.44
CA GLU A 231 42.95 14.50 9.39
C GLU A 231 43.62 13.16 9.67
N LYS A 232 43.15 12.42 10.68
CA LYS A 232 43.64 11.08 11.01
C LYS A 232 43.47 10.10 9.83
N ILE A 233 42.29 10.09 9.18
CA ILE A 233 42.04 9.23 8.00
C ILE A 233 43.02 9.56 6.87
N LYS A 234 43.32 10.85 6.65
CA LYS A 234 44.30 11.29 5.64
C LYS A 234 45.73 10.87 5.98
N GLU A 235 46.12 10.96 7.26
CA GLU A 235 47.45 10.51 7.74
C GLU A 235 47.65 9.00 7.60
N GLU A 236 46.57 8.22 7.66
CA GLU A 236 46.58 6.76 7.52
C GLU A 236 46.60 6.28 6.06
N GLY A 237 46.70 7.20 5.09
CA GLY A 237 46.98 6.90 3.68
C GLY A 237 45.79 6.99 2.72
N GLU A 238 44.62 7.45 3.19
CA GLU A 238 43.45 7.71 2.34
C GLU A 238 43.43 9.19 1.91
N GLU A 239 43.95 9.47 0.72
CA GLU A 239 43.87 10.81 0.13
C GLU A 239 42.53 10.98 -0.59
N PHE A 240 41.71 11.96 -0.18
CA PHE A 240 40.43 12.29 -0.80
C PHE A 240 40.12 13.79 -0.74
N GLU A 241 39.36 14.24 -1.74
CA GLU A 241 38.74 15.56 -1.77
C GLU A 241 37.44 15.52 -0.97
N LEU A 242 37.29 16.42 0.00
CA LEU A 242 36.13 16.41 0.89
C LEU A 242 34.98 17.22 0.28
N VAL A 243 33.83 16.58 0.11
CA VAL A 243 32.57 17.19 -0.31
C VAL A 243 31.58 17.12 0.86
N ILE A 244 31.00 18.25 1.20
CA ILE A 244 30.01 18.37 2.26
C ILE A 244 28.63 18.46 1.64
N VAL A 245 27.71 17.64 2.14
CA VAL A 245 26.31 17.62 1.75
C VAL A 245 25.46 18.00 2.97
N PRO A 246 24.97 19.25 3.04
CA PRO A 246 24.10 19.68 4.13
C PRO A 246 22.71 19.04 3.95
N VAL A 247 22.32 18.19 4.90
CA VAL A 247 21.05 17.44 4.83
C VAL A 247 19.85 18.39 4.92
N GLU A 248 19.91 19.39 5.80
CA GLU A 248 18.82 20.36 5.98
C GLU A 248 18.67 21.29 4.76
N ALA A 249 19.73 21.54 3.98
CA ALA A 249 19.63 22.31 2.72
C ALA A 249 18.75 21.62 1.68
N ALA A 250 18.60 20.30 1.79
CA ALA A 250 17.67 19.56 0.96
C ALA A 250 16.21 19.88 1.32
N TYR A 251 15.87 20.37 2.52
CA TYR A 251 14.48 20.51 2.95
C TYR A 251 14.10 21.93 3.42
N ASN A 252 15.03 22.76 3.91
CA ASN A 252 14.76 24.08 4.49
C ASN A 252 15.85 25.12 4.18
N GLU A 253 15.62 25.96 3.17
CA GLU A 253 16.57 26.99 2.71
C GLU A 253 16.73 28.16 3.68
N GLU A 254 15.66 28.57 4.37
CA GLU A 254 15.67 29.71 5.29
C GLU A 254 16.52 29.45 6.53
N LYS A 255 16.62 28.18 6.96
CA LYS A 255 17.53 27.79 8.05
C LYS A 255 18.99 27.77 7.57
N MET A 256 19.27 27.26 6.36
CA MET A 256 20.64 27.19 5.85
C MET A 256 21.22 28.54 5.45
N ASN A 257 20.41 29.47 4.93
CA ASN A 257 20.84 30.84 4.66
C ASN A 257 21.24 31.62 5.93
N LYS A 258 20.88 31.12 7.12
CA LYS A 258 21.33 31.67 8.41
C LYS A 258 22.69 31.14 8.85
N VAL A 259 23.16 30.01 8.31
CA VAL A 259 24.46 29.42 8.62
C VAL A 259 25.48 29.96 7.62
N ASN A 260 26.48 30.70 8.10
CA ASN A 260 27.54 31.18 7.21
C ASN A 260 28.48 30.04 6.79
N PHE A 261 28.14 29.33 5.70
CA PHE A 261 28.89 28.18 5.18
C PHE A 261 30.40 28.49 5.03
N GLN A 262 30.73 29.67 4.51
CA GLN A 262 32.12 30.09 4.34
C GLN A 262 32.84 30.26 5.68
N HIS A 263 32.14 30.68 6.74
CA HIS A 263 32.71 30.82 8.08
C HIS A 263 32.90 29.48 8.79
N VAL A 264 31.88 28.63 8.70
CA VAL A 264 31.73 27.38 9.44
C VAL A 264 32.62 26.27 8.87
N PHE A 265 32.78 26.21 7.55
CA PHE A 265 33.52 25.13 6.88
C PHE A 265 34.93 25.52 6.40
N LYS A 266 35.38 26.76 6.65
CA LYS A 266 36.73 27.23 6.24
C LYS A 266 37.86 26.33 6.73
N ASP A 267 37.67 25.71 7.90
CA ASP A 267 38.69 24.94 8.59
C ASP A 267 38.86 23.51 8.06
N LEU A 268 37.94 23.05 7.18
CA LEU A 268 37.96 21.73 6.55
C LEU A 268 38.46 21.73 5.10
N ALA A 269 38.66 22.91 4.49
CA ALA A 269 39.06 23.06 3.09
C ALA A 269 38.21 22.22 2.11
N CYS A 270 36.89 22.23 2.29
CA CYS A 270 35.96 21.36 1.58
C CYS A 270 35.30 22.01 0.35
N LEU A 271 34.66 21.16 -0.45
CA LEU A 271 33.72 21.49 -1.51
C LEU A 271 32.28 21.23 -1.04
N SER A 272 31.30 21.82 -1.72
CA SER A 272 29.88 21.56 -1.47
C SER A 272 29.07 21.67 -2.75
N ILE A 273 27.94 20.97 -2.78
CA ILE A 273 26.90 21.26 -3.76
C ILE A 273 26.39 22.68 -3.47
N PRO A 274 26.23 23.57 -4.48
CA PRO A 274 25.74 24.92 -4.23
C PRO A 274 24.46 24.89 -3.38
N LEU A 275 24.40 25.71 -2.34
CA LEU A 275 23.26 25.71 -1.39
C LEU A 275 21.91 26.00 -2.06
N GLY A 276 21.91 26.71 -3.19
CA GLY A 276 20.71 26.96 -4.01
C GLY A 276 20.30 25.79 -4.92
N ASP A 277 21.14 24.77 -5.10
CA ASP A 277 20.83 23.58 -5.91
C ASP A 277 20.18 22.48 -5.04
N LYS A 278 18.97 22.80 -4.54
CA LYS A 278 18.18 21.93 -3.67
C LYS A 278 17.89 20.58 -4.31
N ARG A 279 17.60 20.57 -5.62
CA ARG A 279 17.23 19.37 -6.37
C ARG A 279 18.37 18.37 -6.39
N CYS A 280 19.60 18.81 -6.66
CA CYS A 280 20.77 17.93 -6.57
C CYS A 280 21.03 17.45 -5.14
N CYS A 281 20.96 18.34 -4.14
CA CYS A 281 21.12 17.97 -2.73
C CYS A 281 20.08 16.92 -2.28
N LYS A 282 18.78 17.15 -2.54
CA LYS A 282 17.69 16.21 -2.24
C LYS A 282 17.90 14.86 -2.90
N ARG A 283 18.21 14.84 -4.19
CA ARG A 283 18.45 13.60 -4.93
C ARG A 283 19.60 12.80 -4.31
N PHE A 284 20.69 13.48 -3.98
CA PHE A 284 21.86 12.83 -3.38
C PHE A 284 21.61 12.34 -1.95
N VAL A 285 20.96 13.15 -1.12
CA VAL A 285 20.55 12.78 0.25
C VAL A 285 19.58 11.60 0.22
N ARG A 286 18.53 11.63 -0.61
CA ARG A 286 17.55 10.52 -0.72
C ARG A 286 18.20 9.19 -1.08
N ARG A 287 19.24 9.21 -1.93
CA ARG A 287 19.93 7.99 -2.37
C ARG A 287 20.94 7.45 -1.36
N PHE A 288 21.63 8.33 -0.63
CA PHE A 288 22.85 7.95 0.11
C PHE A 288 22.86 8.31 1.59
N TYR A 289 21.97 9.19 2.06
CA TYR A 289 21.90 9.57 3.46
C TYR A 289 21.00 8.60 4.25
N SER A 290 21.52 8.06 5.35
CA SER A 290 20.77 7.28 6.32
C SER A 290 20.57 8.10 7.60
N PRO A 291 19.32 8.46 7.99
CA PRO A 291 19.06 9.15 9.25
C PRO A 291 19.42 8.32 10.49
N LEU A 292 19.60 7.00 10.33
CA LEU A 292 19.99 6.09 11.39
C LEU A 292 21.50 6.12 11.66
N ASP A 293 22.31 6.65 10.73
CA ASP A 293 23.77 6.73 10.81
C ASP A 293 24.30 8.07 10.25
N PRO A 294 24.03 9.21 10.92
CA PRO A 294 24.38 10.54 10.41
C PRO A 294 25.89 10.80 10.34
N ASP A 295 26.70 10.07 11.11
CA ASP A 295 28.12 10.35 11.35
C ASP A 295 29.05 9.43 10.53
N ASN A 296 28.78 9.30 9.25
CA ASN A 296 29.47 8.40 8.33
C ASN A 296 30.14 9.20 7.20
N LEU A 297 31.41 8.90 6.89
CA LEU A 297 32.10 9.43 5.72
C LEU A 297 31.96 8.43 4.56
N MET A 298 31.25 8.79 3.50
CA MET A 298 31.16 7.97 2.29
C MET A 298 32.32 8.30 1.35
N ILE A 299 33.18 7.33 1.03
CA ILE A 299 34.21 7.47 0.01
C ILE A 299 33.69 6.95 -1.33
N ILE A 300 33.79 7.80 -2.35
CA ILE A 300 33.69 7.46 -3.77
C ILE A 300 35.12 7.39 -4.29
N SER A 301 35.64 6.20 -4.55
CA SER A 301 37.03 6.04 -5.00
C SER A 301 37.23 6.50 -6.45
N ALA A 302 38.51 6.65 -6.84
CA ALA A 302 38.89 6.97 -8.21
C ALA A 302 38.41 5.92 -9.24
N ASP A 303 38.28 4.65 -8.83
CA ASP A 303 37.68 3.56 -9.62
C ASP A 303 36.16 3.47 -9.50
N ARG A 304 35.52 4.53 -8.97
CA ARG A 304 34.06 4.72 -8.86
C ARG A 304 33.33 3.77 -7.91
N ARG A 305 34.06 3.06 -7.06
CA ARG A 305 33.47 2.23 -6.00
C ARG A 305 33.09 3.09 -4.80
N ARG A 306 32.01 2.72 -4.13
CA ARG A 306 31.53 3.40 -2.93
C ARG A 306 31.77 2.55 -1.68
N TYR A 307 32.24 3.18 -0.62
CA TYR A 307 32.31 2.56 0.70
C TYR A 307 32.20 3.62 1.81
N THR A 308 31.76 3.20 2.98
CA THR A 308 31.55 4.12 4.12
C THR A 308 32.56 3.86 5.24
N ILE A 309 33.05 4.92 5.86
CA ILE A 309 33.92 4.94 7.04
C ILE A 309 33.12 5.53 8.21
N PRO A 310 32.85 4.76 9.27
CA PRO A 310 32.15 5.26 10.46
C PRO A 310 32.99 6.27 11.26
N LEU A 311 32.39 7.38 11.68
CA LEU A 311 33.09 8.44 12.44
C LEU A 311 32.74 8.45 13.95
N THR A 312 31.86 7.58 14.44
CA THR A 312 31.32 7.59 15.83
C THR A 312 32.07 6.80 16.88
N ARG A 313 33.20 6.14 16.58
CA ARG A 313 33.92 5.36 17.60
C ARG A 313 34.87 6.23 18.42
N GLU A 314 34.42 6.63 19.63
CA GLU A 314 35.32 6.87 20.75
C GLU A 314 35.87 5.52 21.21
N ASP A 315 36.99 5.08 20.64
CA ASP A 315 38.09 4.46 21.38
C ASP A 315 39.23 4.02 20.46
N ASN A 316 40.44 4.19 20.98
CA ASN A 316 41.70 3.85 20.35
C ASN A 316 41.83 2.33 20.13
N GLN A 317 41.60 1.83 18.92
CA GLN A 317 42.22 0.60 18.38
C GLN A 317 42.10 0.57 16.83
N GLU A 318 43.02 -0.14 16.19
CA GLU A 318 43.51 0.01 14.80
C GLU A 318 42.45 0.16 13.68
N PHE A 319 42.78 1.03 12.72
CA PHE A 319 42.02 1.38 11.51
C PHE A 319 41.93 0.29 10.42
N ALA A 320 41.97 -0.99 10.79
CA ALA A 320 41.97 -2.09 9.84
C ALA A 320 40.72 -2.97 9.99
N SER A 321 39.74 -2.82 9.07
CA SER A 321 39.35 -3.93 8.15
C SER A 321 37.92 -3.91 7.56
N GLU A 322 36.97 -3.03 7.92
CA GLU A 322 35.62 -3.12 7.33
C GLU A 322 35.13 -1.84 6.65
N ARG A 323 35.44 -1.74 5.36
CA ARG A 323 34.83 -0.82 4.40
C ARG A 323 33.44 -1.34 4.02
N LEU A 324 32.37 -0.65 4.45
CA LEU A 324 30.99 -1.04 4.14
C LEU A 324 30.58 -0.47 2.77
N CYS A 325 30.49 -1.30 1.74
CA CYS A 325 29.92 -0.91 0.44
C CYS A 325 28.39 -0.77 0.56
N VAL A 326 27.83 0.34 0.07
CA VAL A 326 26.39 0.57 -0.04
C VAL A 326 26.04 0.71 -1.53
N GLY A 327 25.37 -0.29 -2.09
CA GLY A 327 24.93 -0.35 -3.49
C GLY A 327 24.35 -1.73 -3.86
N PRO A 328 23.40 -1.84 -4.81
CA PRO A 328 22.86 -3.11 -5.25
C PRO A 328 23.85 -3.84 -6.19
N ALA A 329 24.18 -5.08 -5.83
CA ALA A 329 24.84 -6.09 -6.65
C ALA A 329 26.18 -5.71 -7.32
N ASN A 330 27.21 -5.52 -6.49
CA ASN A 330 28.48 -6.19 -6.75
C ASN A 330 29.15 -6.54 -5.41
N THR A 331 28.60 -7.55 -4.74
CA THR A 331 29.12 -8.06 -3.46
C THR A 331 30.52 -8.63 -3.67
N LYS A 332 31.55 -7.91 -3.22
CA LYS A 332 32.66 -8.59 -2.55
C LYS A 332 32.06 -9.34 -1.37
N SER A 333 32.42 -10.61 -1.23
CA SER A 333 31.80 -11.54 -0.30
C SER A 333 31.73 -10.96 1.13
N ILE A 334 30.55 -10.98 1.73
CA ILE A 334 30.38 -10.58 3.13
C ILE A 334 30.65 -11.84 3.97
N SER A 335 31.75 -11.92 4.72
CA SER A 335 32.02 -13.11 5.54
C SER A 335 31.15 -13.13 6.80
N LEU A 336 30.84 -14.32 7.33
CA LEU A 336 30.12 -14.48 8.60
C LEU A 336 30.86 -13.82 9.76
N GLU A 337 32.19 -13.84 9.73
CA GLU A 337 33.07 -13.15 10.65
C GLU A 337 32.75 -11.66 10.68
N SER A 338 32.60 -11.02 9.51
CA SER A 338 32.29 -9.59 9.45
C SER A 338 30.92 -9.23 10.01
N LEU A 339 29.97 -10.17 9.94
CA LEU A 339 28.61 -9.97 10.41
C LEU A 339 28.45 -10.25 11.91
N LEU A 340 29.09 -11.32 12.38
CA LEU A 340 28.85 -11.91 13.68
C LEU A 340 29.97 -11.67 14.67
N SER A 341 31.12 -11.11 14.31
CA SER A 341 32.21 -10.81 15.27
C SER A 341 32.19 -9.35 15.74
N SER A 342 32.94 -9.07 16.80
CA SER A 342 33.34 -7.73 17.22
C SER A 342 34.84 -7.72 17.53
N ALA A 343 35.43 -6.55 17.78
CA ALA A 343 36.86 -6.43 18.07
C ALA A 343 37.34 -7.37 19.20
N ASP A 344 36.46 -7.61 20.18
CA ASP A 344 36.77 -8.42 21.37
C ASP A 344 36.07 -9.80 21.38
N ARG A 345 35.33 -10.17 20.32
CA ARG A 345 34.53 -11.42 20.31
C ARG A 345 34.52 -12.12 18.95
N ASP A 346 34.94 -13.38 18.97
CA ASP A 346 34.96 -14.30 17.83
C ASP A 346 33.99 -15.49 17.99
N TYR A 347 33.04 -15.44 18.92
CA TYR A 347 32.15 -16.57 19.25
C TYR A 347 30.68 -16.21 19.41
N VAL A 348 29.78 -17.13 19.08
CA VAL A 348 28.34 -17.09 19.43
C VAL A 348 28.06 -18.03 20.62
N ILE A 349 26.90 -17.90 21.26
CA ILE A 349 26.53 -18.70 22.44
C ILE A 349 25.46 -19.75 22.11
N GLY A 350 25.68 -20.98 22.55
CA GLY A 350 24.69 -22.06 22.57
C GLY A 350 24.05 -22.22 23.95
N LYS A 351 23.31 -23.32 24.13
CA LYS A 351 22.69 -23.66 25.42
C LYS A 351 23.74 -23.86 26.51
N GLY A 352 23.44 -23.35 27.72
CA GLY A 352 24.34 -23.44 28.87
C GLY A 352 25.61 -22.61 28.71
N ASP A 353 25.53 -21.50 27.97
CA ASP A 353 26.63 -20.55 27.70
C ASP A 353 27.86 -21.19 27.01
N ILE A 354 27.63 -22.27 26.26
CA ILE A 354 28.67 -22.88 25.43
C ILE A 354 29.06 -21.90 24.33
N LYS A 355 30.33 -21.51 24.29
CA LYS A 355 30.88 -20.62 23.27
C LYS A 355 31.28 -21.43 22.04
N VAL A 356 30.74 -21.07 20.88
CA VAL A 356 31.05 -21.65 19.57
C VAL A 356 31.74 -20.60 18.73
N LYS A 357 32.92 -20.90 18.14
CA LYS A 357 33.62 -19.91 17.34
C LYS A 357 32.87 -19.63 16.05
N ILE A 358 32.90 -18.39 15.58
CA ILE A 358 32.24 -18.00 14.32
C ILE A 358 32.88 -18.74 13.14
N SER A 359 34.20 -18.95 13.17
CA SER A 359 34.91 -19.76 12.17
C SER A 359 34.46 -21.22 12.10
N ASP A 360 33.83 -21.76 13.14
CA ASP A 360 33.24 -23.11 13.10
C ASP A 360 31.92 -23.15 12.29
N LEU A 361 31.38 -21.98 11.94
CA LEU A 361 30.18 -21.79 11.10
C LEU A 361 30.54 -21.57 9.62
N GLU A 362 31.80 -21.27 9.29
CA GLU A 362 32.26 -21.19 7.90
C GLU A 362 32.00 -22.51 7.17
N GLY A 363 31.61 -22.44 5.91
CA GLY A 363 31.26 -23.59 5.08
C GLY A 363 29.83 -24.13 5.28
N ARG A 364 29.09 -23.62 6.28
CA ARG A 364 27.69 -24.03 6.56
C ARG A 364 26.68 -23.03 6.02
N THR A 365 25.46 -23.48 5.75
CA THR A 365 24.34 -22.56 5.55
C THR A 365 23.94 -21.94 6.91
N VAL A 366 24.03 -20.63 7.04
CA VAL A 366 23.71 -19.93 8.29
C VAL A 366 22.46 -19.10 8.12
N ILE A 367 21.46 -19.32 8.97
CA ILE A 367 20.24 -18.50 9.02
C ILE A 367 20.34 -17.53 10.20
N LEU A 368 20.42 -16.23 9.92
CA LEU A 368 20.29 -15.20 10.95
C LEU A 368 18.79 -14.98 11.23
N TYR A 369 18.40 -15.25 12.47
CA TYR A 369 17.03 -15.11 12.92
C TYR A 369 16.85 -13.84 13.76
N PHE A 370 16.12 -12.87 13.22
CA PHE A 370 15.77 -11.62 13.89
C PHE A 370 14.33 -11.71 14.41
N ALA A 371 14.14 -11.74 15.73
CA ALA A 371 12.81 -11.70 16.35
C ALA A 371 12.55 -10.32 16.96
N PRO A 372 11.38 -9.71 16.73
CA PRO A 372 11.02 -8.42 17.31
C PRO A 372 10.75 -8.50 18.82
N GLU A 373 10.66 -7.32 19.40
CA GLU A 373 10.77 -6.92 20.81
C GLU A 373 9.73 -7.47 21.80
N SER A 374 8.94 -8.52 21.47
CA SER A 374 7.87 -9.02 22.37
C SER A 374 7.59 -10.51 22.27
N VAL A 375 7.66 -11.18 23.42
CA VAL A 375 7.29 -12.60 23.66
C VAL A 375 5.79 -12.87 23.40
N ARG A 376 4.95 -11.82 23.37
CA ARG A 376 3.49 -11.91 23.14
C ARG A 376 3.08 -11.80 21.67
N CYS A 377 4.03 -11.73 20.74
CA CYS A 377 3.71 -11.72 19.32
C CYS A 377 3.39 -13.15 18.83
N ASN A 378 2.11 -13.43 18.54
CA ASN A 378 1.65 -14.74 18.03
C ASN A 378 2.40 -15.12 16.74
N THR A 379 2.57 -14.18 15.81
CA THR A 379 3.32 -14.37 14.55
C THR A 379 4.78 -14.79 14.79
N CYS A 380 5.42 -14.28 15.85
CA CYS A 380 6.80 -14.65 16.20
C CYS A 380 6.90 -16.04 16.82
N ASN A 381 5.94 -16.40 17.67
CA ASN A 381 5.87 -17.73 18.27
C ASN A 381 5.64 -18.80 17.19
N THR A 382 4.75 -18.54 16.23
CA THR A 382 4.49 -19.43 15.10
C THR A 382 5.70 -19.56 14.18
N CYS A 383 6.38 -18.45 13.87
CA CYS A 383 7.64 -18.47 13.12
C CYS A 383 8.71 -19.31 13.81
N THR A 384 8.90 -19.12 15.12
CA THR A 384 9.87 -19.89 15.91
C THR A 384 9.53 -21.37 15.83
N LYS A 385 8.26 -21.76 16.00
CA LYS A 385 7.80 -23.15 15.91
C LYS A 385 8.16 -23.78 14.56
N PHE A 386 7.82 -23.14 13.44
CA PHE A 386 8.14 -23.66 12.11
C PHE A 386 9.64 -23.76 11.85
N LEU A 387 10.41 -22.78 12.30
CA LEU A 387 11.87 -22.80 12.14
C LEU A 387 12.51 -23.91 12.98
N VAL A 388 11.99 -24.19 14.20
CA VAL A 388 12.44 -25.30 15.04
C VAL A 388 12.18 -26.66 14.38
N GLU A 389 10.97 -26.86 13.85
CA GLU A 389 10.62 -28.09 13.12
C GLU A 389 11.55 -28.30 11.91
N ALA A 390 11.71 -27.24 11.10
CA ALA A 390 12.57 -27.28 9.94
C ALA A 390 14.05 -27.56 10.30
N TYR A 391 14.56 -26.91 11.35
CA TYR A 391 15.92 -27.10 11.83
C TYR A 391 16.20 -28.55 12.23
N HIS A 392 15.32 -29.15 13.04
CA HIS A 392 15.49 -30.54 13.46
C HIS A 392 15.45 -31.52 12.30
N GLU A 393 14.53 -31.32 11.35
CA GLU A 393 14.42 -32.22 10.21
C GLU A 393 15.63 -32.12 9.27
N LEU A 394 16.09 -30.91 8.95
CA LEU A 394 17.28 -30.73 8.12
C LEU A 394 18.54 -31.31 8.78
N ARG A 395 18.72 -31.09 10.09
CA ARG A 395 19.80 -31.74 10.87
C ARG A 395 19.70 -33.27 10.82
N SER A 396 18.49 -33.83 10.91
CA SER A 396 18.29 -35.29 10.82
C SER A 396 18.64 -35.88 9.45
N ARG A 397 18.52 -35.08 8.38
CA ARG A 397 18.93 -35.43 7.02
C ARG A 397 20.44 -35.32 6.80
N GLY A 398 21.18 -34.79 7.78
CA GLY A 398 22.62 -34.58 7.68
C GLY A 398 23.01 -33.28 6.97
N GLU A 399 22.07 -32.35 6.79
CA GLU A 399 22.35 -31.04 6.21
C GLU A 399 23.22 -30.20 7.16
N ASP A 400 24.20 -29.49 6.60
CA ASP A 400 25.11 -28.65 7.37
C ASP A 400 24.60 -27.20 7.42
N LEU A 401 23.60 -26.99 8.26
CA LEU A 401 23.06 -25.68 8.57
C LEU A 401 23.22 -25.31 10.05
N GLU A 402 23.23 -24.01 10.33
CA GLU A 402 23.08 -23.49 11.68
C GLU A 402 22.14 -22.27 11.70
N VAL A 403 21.48 -22.03 12.82
CA VAL A 403 20.68 -20.83 13.03
C VAL A 403 21.33 -19.98 14.12
N VAL A 404 21.48 -18.68 13.88
CA VAL A 404 22.00 -17.72 14.85
C VAL A 404 20.92 -16.69 15.16
N PHE A 405 20.42 -16.73 16.39
CA PHE A 405 19.43 -15.79 16.89
C PHE A 405 20.07 -14.43 17.20
N VAL A 406 19.54 -13.37 16.59
CA VAL A 406 19.93 -11.98 16.81
C VAL A 406 18.77 -11.26 17.49
N SER A 407 18.87 -11.11 18.81
CA SER A 407 17.78 -10.55 19.61
C SER A 407 17.70 -9.04 19.54
N PHE A 408 16.51 -8.51 19.27
CA PHE A 408 16.21 -7.08 19.38
C PHE A 408 15.48 -6.72 20.67
N HIS A 409 15.34 -7.66 21.62
CA HIS A 409 14.80 -7.35 22.95
C HIS A 409 15.68 -6.31 23.63
N LYS A 410 15.03 -5.36 24.32
CA LYS A 410 15.71 -4.39 25.18
C LYS A 410 16.11 -4.97 26.53
N ASP A 411 15.47 -6.06 26.93
CA ASP A 411 15.65 -6.69 28.24
C ASP A 411 16.26 -8.10 28.13
N GLU A 412 17.21 -8.40 29.02
CA GLU A 412 17.95 -9.65 29.04
C GLU A 412 17.09 -10.83 29.53
N HIS A 413 16.13 -10.59 30.43
CA HIS A 413 15.22 -11.63 30.92
C HIS A 413 14.29 -12.11 29.80
N GLU A 414 13.74 -11.19 29.01
CA GLU A 414 12.94 -11.51 27.82
C GLU A 414 13.75 -12.26 26.76
N PHE A 415 15.00 -11.83 26.52
CA PHE A 415 15.94 -12.55 25.66
C PHE A 415 16.12 -13.99 26.12
N ASN A 416 16.45 -14.21 27.39
CA ASN A 416 16.70 -15.53 27.95
C ASN A 416 15.45 -16.42 27.89
N GLN A 417 14.27 -15.85 28.20
CA GLN A 417 13.01 -16.56 28.10
C GLN A 417 12.73 -17.02 26.66
N HIS A 418 12.94 -16.15 25.67
CA HIS A 418 12.71 -16.48 24.28
C HIS A 418 13.75 -17.47 23.75
N PHE A 419 15.04 -17.21 23.98
CA PHE A 419 16.14 -18.08 23.58
C PHE A 419 16.02 -19.47 24.20
N SER A 420 15.46 -19.61 25.41
CA SER A 420 15.24 -20.91 26.08
C SER A 420 14.43 -21.90 25.23
N LYS A 421 13.54 -21.41 24.35
CA LYS A 421 12.68 -22.22 23.48
C LYS A 421 13.35 -22.67 22.17
N MET A 422 14.49 -22.11 21.83
CA MET A 422 15.17 -22.35 20.54
C MET A 422 16.30 -23.39 20.68
N PRO A 423 16.52 -24.32 19.74
CA PRO A 423 17.55 -25.35 19.83
C PRO A 423 18.95 -24.91 19.34
N TRP A 424 19.09 -23.69 18.81
CA TRP A 424 20.25 -23.22 18.07
C TRP A 424 21.07 -22.16 18.84
N LEU A 425 21.97 -21.46 18.14
CA LEU A 425 22.92 -20.49 18.70
C LEU A 425 22.31 -19.07 18.77
N ALA A 426 22.89 -18.20 19.58
CA ALA A 426 22.52 -16.79 19.65
C ALA A 426 23.75 -15.89 19.69
N LEU A 427 23.59 -14.68 19.18
CA LEU A 427 24.53 -13.60 19.49
C LEU A 427 24.37 -13.22 20.97
N PRO A 428 25.45 -13.12 21.76
CA PRO A 428 25.35 -12.79 23.17
C PRO A 428 24.56 -11.49 23.40
N PHE A 429 23.64 -11.49 24.36
CA PHE A 429 22.87 -10.29 24.68
C PHE A 429 23.76 -9.12 25.11
N SER A 430 24.88 -9.39 25.79
CA SER A 430 25.85 -8.38 26.18
C SER A 430 26.49 -7.68 24.97
N ASP A 431 26.56 -8.33 23.81
CA ASP A 431 27.11 -7.73 22.59
C ASP A 431 26.09 -6.83 21.91
N THR A 432 25.92 -5.66 22.50
CA THR A 432 25.00 -4.64 21.99
C THR A 432 25.51 -4.03 20.68
N GLU A 433 26.83 -3.99 20.47
CA GLU A 433 27.45 -3.44 19.27
C GLU A 433 27.11 -4.25 18.02
N SER A 434 27.43 -5.56 18.01
CA SER A 434 27.12 -6.43 16.86
C SER A 434 25.61 -6.55 16.65
N ARG A 435 24.79 -6.57 17.71
CA ARG A 435 23.32 -6.56 17.59
C ARG A 435 22.79 -5.28 16.93
N ASN A 436 23.29 -4.12 17.33
CA ASN A 436 22.90 -2.84 16.73
C ASN A 436 23.38 -2.73 15.28
N LYS A 437 24.62 -3.15 14.98
CA LYS A 437 25.17 -3.20 13.61
C LYS A 437 24.27 -4.02 12.69
N LEU A 438 23.88 -5.22 13.13
CA LEU A 438 22.98 -6.08 12.35
C LEU A 438 21.56 -5.49 12.23
N ARG A 439 21.05 -4.84 13.28
CA ARG A 439 19.75 -4.14 13.24
C ARG A 439 19.71 -3.00 12.24
N VAL A 440 20.78 -2.22 12.14
CA VAL A 440 20.92 -1.12 11.17
C VAL A 440 21.04 -1.67 9.76
N ARG A 441 21.89 -2.69 9.58
CA ARG A 441 22.15 -3.27 8.26
C ARG A 441 20.95 -4.05 7.69
N PHE A 442 20.16 -4.65 8.57
CA PHE A 442 18.98 -5.46 8.25
C PHE A 442 17.79 -5.01 9.11
N PRO A 443 17.18 -3.85 8.78
CA PRO A 443 16.06 -3.31 9.55
C PRO A 443 14.85 -4.25 9.47
N HIS A 444 13.99 -4.17 10.49
CA HIS A 444 12.74 -4.92 10.50
C HIS A 444 11.81 -4.47 9.39
N GLU A 445 11.27 -5.45 8.66
CA GLU A 445 10.12 -5.23 7.80
C GLU A 445 8.85 -5.07 8.65
N THR A 446 8.04 -4.06 8.31
CA THR A 446 6.73 -3.81 8.95
C THR A 446 5.61 -4.10 7.95
N TYR A 447 4.62 -4.90 8.36
CA TYR A 447 3.43 -5.18 7.56
C TYR A 447 2.18 -4.85 8.38
N GLY A 448 1.25 -4.04 7.84
CA GLY A 448 0.03 -3.65 8.55
C GLY A 448 0.27 -2.94 9.90
N GLY A 449 1.43 -2.30 10.09
CA GLY A 449 1.84 -1.69 11.37
C GLY A 449 2.45 -2.68 12.39
N LEU A 450 2.50 -3.98 12.08
CA LEU A 450 3.13 -5.02 12.91
C LEU A 450 4.58 -5.28 12.48
N ARG A 451 5.47 -5.48 13.46
CA ARG A 451 6.86 -5.89 13.22
C ARG A 451 6.92 -7.41 13.04
N LEU A 452 7.40 -7.87 11.89
CA LEU A 452 7.49 -9.30 11.58
C LEU A 452 8.86 -9.88 11.97
N PRO A 453 8.94 -11.20 12.23
CA PRO A 453 10.21 -11.90 12.29
C PRO A 453 10.91 -11.87 10.93
N HIS A 454 12.23 -11.75 10.93
CA HIS A 454 13.03 -11.68 9.70
C HIS A 454 14.09 -12.80 9.70
N LEU A 455 14.20 -13.52 8.59
CA LEU A 455 15.17 -14.59 8.37
C LEU A 455 16.07 -14.23 7.20
N LEU A 456 17.36 -14.07 7.47
CA LEU A 456 18.40 -13.87 6.46
C LEU A 456 19.20 -15.16 6.31
N VAL A 457 19.29 -15.70 5.10
CA VAL A 457 20.05 -16.92 4.81
C VAL A 457 21.36 -16.55 4.14
N CYS A 458 22.44 -17.04 4.73
CA CYS A 458 23.80 -16.95 4.23
C CYS A 458 24.30 -18.33 3.80
N ASP A 459 25.08 -18.39 2.74
CA ASP A 459 25.80 -19.61 2.35
C ASP A 459 27.09 -19.83 3.15
N GLY A 460 27.82 -20.90 2.85
CA GLY A 460 29.07 -21.26 3.52
C GLY A 460 30.22 -20.26 3.35
N SER A 461 30.11 -19.32 2.41
CA SER A 461 31.04 -18.20 2.26
C SER A 461 30.62 -16.96 3.07
N GLY A 462 29.40 -16.96 3.61
CA GLY A 462 28.77 -15.83 4.27
C GLY A 462 27.92 -14.95 3.36
N ASP A 463 27.84 -15.27 2.07
CA ASP A 463 27.07 -14.49 1.11
C ASP A 463 25.57 -14.67 1.33
N ILE A 464 24.84 -13.55 1.26
CA ILE A 464 23.39 -13.54 1.48
C ILE A 464 22.72 -14.14 0.24
N ILE A 465 22.10 -15.31 0.41
CA ILE A 465 21.37 -16.00 -0.65
C ILE A 465 19.85 -15.79 -0.56
N CYS A 466 19.32 -15.37 0.60
CA CYS A 466 17.89 -15.07 0.74
C CYS A 466 17.60 -14.07 1.87
N ARG A 467 16.81 -13.02 1.57
CA ARG A 467 16.30 -12.05 2.57
C ARG A 467 14.87 -12.34 3.01
N GLN A 468 14.12 -13.09 2.20
CA GLN A 468 12.70 -13.36 2.42
C GLN A 468 12.44 -14.79 2.92
N ALA A 469 13.43 -15.41 3.55
CA ALA A 469 13.35 -16.82 3.92
C ALA A 469 12.22 -17.10 4.92
N PHE A 470 11.80 -16.09 5.70
CA PHE A 470 10.60 -16.17 6.53
C PHE A 470 9.36 -16.52 5.71
N TRP A 471 9.08 -15.77 4.64
CA TRP A 471 7.95 -15.99 3.76
C TRP A 471 8.05 -17.32 3.01
N HIS A 472 9.25 -17.71 2.60
CA HIS A 472 9.45 -18.99 1.92
C HIS A 472 9.27 -20.19 2.87
N LEU A 473 9.74 -20.09 4.10
CA LEU A 473 9.52 -21.10 5.13
C LEU A 473 8.03 -21.17 5.49
N LEU A 474 7.37 -20.02 5.61
CA LEU A 474 5.93 -19.96 5.89
C LEU A 474 5.14 -20.61 4.76
N ASN A 475 5.38 -20.26 3.49
CA ASN A 475 4.58 -20.76 2.38
C ASN A 475 4.91 -22.20 1.98
N TYR A 476 6.21 -22.55 1.92
CA TYR A 476 6.68 -23.80 1.33
C TYR A 476 7.27 -24.79 2.34
N GLY A 477 7.43 -24.38 3.60
CA GLY A 477 8.08 -25.19 4.63
C GLY A 477 9.49 -25.60 4.21
N LEU A 478 9.85 -26.85 4.50
CA LEU A 478 11.16 -27.43 4.16
C LEU A 478 11.46 -27.55 2.68
N LYS A 479 10.45 -27.46 1.79
CA LYS A 479 10.71 -27.51 0.36
C LYS A 479 11.54 -26.31 -0.09
N ALA A 480 11.43 -25.17 0.62
CA ALA A 480 12.14 -23.95 0.32
C ALA A 480 13.66 -24.09 0.44
N TYR A 481 14.16 -24.98 1.31
CA TYR A 481 15.59 -25.22 1.48
C TYR A 481 16.25 -25.65 0.16
N PRO A 482 17.41 -25.09 -0.24
CA PRO A 482 18.32 -24.23 0.55
C PRO A 482 18.03 -22.72 0.47
N PHE A 483 16.81 -22.31 0.14
CA PHE A 483 16.35 -20.92 0.04
C PHE A 483 17.02 -20.11 -1.09
N THR A 484 17.65 -20.78 -2.06
CA THR A 484 18.16 -20.12 -3.27
C THR A 484 17.00 -19.71 -4.19
N ASP A 485 17.17 -18.62 -4.93
CA ASP A 485 16.14 -18.14 -5.88
C ASP A 485 15.71 -19.24 -6.85
N GLU A 486 16.66 -19.99 -7.42
CA GLU A 486 16.39 -21.13 -8.31
C GLU A 486 15.49 -22.19 -7.65
N ARG A 487 15.76 -22.51 -6.36
CA ARG A 487 14.97 -23.49 -5.63
C ARG A 487 13.57 -22.96 -5.34
N ILE A 488 13.45 -21.70 -4.94
CA ILE A 488 12.17 -21.06 -4.67
C ILE A 488 11.32 -21.03 -5.94
N ASP A 489 11.91 -20.67 -7.08
CA ASP A 489 11.23 -20.68 -8.37
C ASP A 489 10.79 -22.08 -8.80
N GLN A 490 11.62 -23.10 -8.52
CA GLN A 490 11.24 -24.48 -8.77
C GLN A 490 10.03 -24.89 -7.91
N VAL A 491 10.05 -24.60 -6.61
CA VAL A 491 8.96 -24.98 -5.69
C VAL A 491 7.68 -24.23 -6.02
N LYS A 492 7.77 -22.95 -6.36
CA LYS A 492 6.64 -22.15 -6.87
C LYS A 492 5.99 -22.84 -8.08
N LYS A 493 6.79 -23.22 -9.08
CA LYS A 493 6.31 -23.92 -10.28
C LYS A 493 5.70 -25.28 -9.94
N GLU A 494 6.33 -26.05 -9.06
CA GLU A 494 5.82 -27.35 -8.61
C GLU A 494 4.45 -27.20 -7.91
N ASP A 495 4.31 -26.25 -6.99
CA ASP A 495 3.07 -26.01 -6.26
C ASP A 495 1.96 -25.47 -7.18
N GLU A 496 2.27 -24.60 -8.15
CA GLU A 496 1.31 -24.19 -9.19
C GLU A 496 0.82 -25.37 -10.03
N ILE A 497 1.73 -26.26 -10.45
CA ILE A 497 1.38 -27.47 -11.21
C ILE A 497 0.53 -28.42 -10.35
N LEU A 498 0.81 -28.52 -9.05
CA LEU A 498 0.04 -29.35 -8.12
C LEU A 498 -1.36 -28.77 -7.89
N LYS A 499 -1.50 -27.46 -7.75
CA LYS A 499 -2.79 -26.77 -7.58
C LYS A 499 -3.67 -26.89 -8.83
N LYS A 500 -3.07 -27.00 -10.02
CA LYS A 500 -3.76 -27.27 -11.30
C LYS A 500 -4.22 -28.73 -11.50
N LYS A 501 -4.00 -29.62 -10.53
CA LYS A 501 -4.46 -31.01 -10.58
C LYS A 501 -5.64 -31.26 -9.62
N PRO A 502 -6.44 -32.31 -9.84
CA PRO A 502 -7.46 -32.73 -8.89
C PRO A 502 -6.88 -33.03 -7.50
N GLN A 503 -7.36 -32.32 -6.49
CA GLN A 503 -7.01 -32.48 -5.09
C GLN A 503 -7.72 -33.68 -4.48
N ASN A 504 -6.98 -34.44 -3.66
CA ASN A 504 -7.55 -35.52 -2.88
C ASN A 504 -7.97 -34.98 -1.50
N LEU A 505 -9.27 -34.80 -1.29
CA LEU A 505 -9.82 -34.26 -0.04
C LEU A 505 -9.42 -35.05 1.20
N HIS A 506 -9.24 -36.37 1.10
CA HIS A 506 -8.78 -37.19 2.23
C HIS A 506 -7.32 -36.90 2.60
N LYS A 507 -6.44 -36.66 1.62
CA LYS A 507 -5.06 -36.24 1.88
C LYS A 507 -4.96 -34.77 2.27
N LEU A 508 -5.87 -33.94 1.77
CA LEU A 508 -5.89 -32.51 2.03
C LEU A 508 -6.40 -32.23 3.44
N LEU A 509 -7.55 -32.79 3.82
CA LEU A 509 -8.25 -32.50 5.08
C LEU A 509 -8.01 -33.54 6.17
N GLY A 510 -7.31 -34.65 5.89
CA GLY A 510 -6.97 -35.69 6.85
C GLY A 510 -5.51 -35.66 7.27
N SER A 511 -5.15 -36.50 8.23
CA SER A 511 -3.76 -36.76 8.65
C SER A 511 -3.46 -38.25 8.58
N HIS A 512 -2.24 -38.65 8.94
CA HIS A 512 -1.87 -40.06 9.03
C HIS A 512 -2.62 -40.82 10.15
N THR A 513 -3.22 -40.10 11.11
CA THR A 513 -3.99 -40.65 12.23
C THR A 513 -5.46 -40.26 12.23
N ARG A 514 -5.92 -39.37 11.34
CA ARG A 514 -7.29 -38.84 11.33
C ARG A 514 -7.91 -38.83 9.94
N ASP A 515 -9.14 -39.34 9.86
CA ASP A 515 -9.98 -39.43 8.66
C ASP A 515 -11.37 -38.75 8.78
N PHE A 516 -11.59 -37.92 9.81
CA PHE A 516 -12.88 -37.26 10.10
C PHE A 516 -12.76 -35.75 10.31
N LEU A 517 -13.80 -34.99 9.97
CA LEU A 517 -14.04 -33.61 10.39
C LEU A 517 -15.01 -33.57 11.58
N ILE A 518 -15.23 -32.40 12.16
CA ILE A 518 -16.21 -32.20 13.24
C ILE A 518 -17.38 -31.33 12.79
N SER A 519 -18.59 -31.64 13.24
CA SER A 519 -19.74 -30.74 13.16
C SER A 519 -19.74 -29.73 14.32
N SER A 520 -20.65 -28.76 14.29
CA SER A 520 -20.89 -27.85 15.42
C SER A 520 -21.39 -28.53 16.70
N SER A 521 -22.05 -29.70 16.58
CA SER A 521 -22.39 -30.56 17.73
C SER A 521 -21.20 -31.37 18.27
N GLY A 522 -20.04 -31.32 17.61
CA GLY A 522 -18.86 -32.09 17.95
C GLY A 522 -18.86 -33.53 17.42
N ASP A 523 -19.84 -33.89 16.58
CA ASP A 523 -19.92 -35.21 15.97
C ASP A 523 -18.82 -35.39 14.92
N LYS A 524 -18.25 -36.59 14.88
CA LYS A 524 -17.20 -36.93 13.91
C LYS A 524 -17.84 -37.32 12.57
N VAL A 525 -17.50 -36.60 11.52
CA VAL A 525 -17.99 -36.80 10.15
C VAL A 525 -16.85 -37.31 9.28
N PRO A 526 -16.91 -38.54 8.73
CA PRO A 526 -15.88 -39.08 7.86
C PRO A 526 -15.62 -38.19 6.63
N ILE A 527 -14.34 -37.95 6.29
CA ILE A 527 -13.98 -37.12 5.12
C ILE A 527 -14.50 -37.75 3.81
N SER A 528 -14.71 -39.07 3.79
CA SER A 528 -15.31 -39.77 2.64
C SER A 528 -16.71 -39.28 2.28
N GLU A 529 -17.44 -38.66 3.22
CA GLU A 529 -18.76 -38.06 2.96
C GLU A 529 -18.71 -36.79 2.10
N LEU A 530 -17.52 -36.22 1.90
CA LEU A 530 -17.30 -35.09 1.00
C LEU A 530 -17.17 -35.53 -0.47
N LYS A 531 -17.06 -36.83 -0.73
CA LYS A 531 -16.84 -37.34 -2.09
C LYS A 531 -17.97 -36.93 -3.03
N GLY A 532 -17.62 -36.26 -4.12
CA GLY A 532 -18.57 -35.79 -5.14
C GLY A 532 -19.40 -34.57 -4.72
N LYS A 533 -19.05 -33.93 -3.59
CA LYS A 533 -19.55 -32.61 -3.21
C LYS A 533 -18.56 -31.54 -3.62
N MET A 534 -19.07 -30.35 -3.90
CA MET A 534 -18.27 -29.13 -3.92
C MET A 534 -17.96 -28.73 -2.48
N VAL A 535 -16.70 -28.44 -2.18
CA VAL A 535 -16.24 -28.15 -0.83
C VAL A 535 -15.59 -26.77 -0.81
N ALA A 536 -16.12 -25.88 0.02
CA ALA A 536 -15.51 -24.58 0.29
C ALA A 536 -14.78 -24.60 1.63
N LEU A 537 -13.49 -24.26 1.62
CA LEU A 537 -12.65 -24.15 2.81
C LEU A 537 -12.60 -22.68 3.23
N TRP A 538 -13.12 -22.38 4.42
CA TRP A 538 -13.12 -21.02 4.97
C TRP A 538 -12.04 -20.88 6.04
N PHE A 539 -11.02 -20.08 5.74
CA PHE A 539 -9.86 -19.85 6.58
C PHE A 539 -10.13 -18.69 7.54
N LEU A 540 -9.96 -18.95 8.83
CA LEU A 540 -10.27 -18.04 9.93
C LEU A 540 -9.02 -17.79 10.77
N ASP A 541 -8.58 -16.53 10.84
CA ASP A 541 -7.43 -16.14 11.64
C ASP A 541 -7.88 -15.60 13.01
N HIS A 542 -8.71 -14.54 13.11
CA HIS A 542 -9.14 -13.97 14.41
C HIS A 542 -10.61 -13.49 14.36
N CYS A 543 -11.50 -14.09 15.15
CA CYS A 543 -12.98 -13.95 15.04
C CYS A 543 -13.59 -12.83 15.94
N GLU A 544 -12.84 -11.81 16.34
CA GLU A 544 -13.35 -10.73 17.21
C GLU A 544 -13.68 -9.43 16.46
N ARG A 545 -13.46 -9.37 15.14
CA ARG A 545 -13.75 -8.18 14.32
C ARG A 545 -15.20 -8.18 13.80
N LYS A 546 -15.85 -7.01 13.73
CA LYS A 546 -17.24 -6.82 13.25
C LYS A 546 -17.46 -7.34 11.81
N ASP A 547 -16.46 -7.21 10.95
CA ASP A 547 -16.44 -7.69 9.55
C ASP A 547 -16.64 -9.22 9.42
N CYS A 548 -16.08 -9.99 10.34
CA CYS A 548 -16.15 -11.46 10.34
C CYS A 548 -17.58 -11.95 10.60
N LEU A 549 -18.36 -11.21 11.40
CA LEU A 549 -19.76 -11.55 11.67
C LEU A 549 -20.63 -11.37 10.42
N GLU A 550 -20.36 -10.35 9.60
CA GLU A 550 -21.10 -10.10 8.36
C GLU A 550 -20.82 -11.19 7.32
N ILE A 551 -19.55 -11.53 7.12
CA ILE A 551 -19.13 -12.62 6.22
C ILE A 551 -19.75 -13.94 6.67
N TYR A 552 -19.74 -14.22 7.98
CA TYR A 552 -20.37 -15.41 8.55
C TYR A 552 -21.86 -15.50 8.19
N GLN A 553 -22.63 -14.42 8.39
CA GLN A 553 -24.08 -14.43 8.11
C GLN A 553 -24.34 -14.67 6.62
N ARG A 554 -23.58 -14.03 5.73
CA ARG A 554 -23.71 -14.24 4.26
C ARG A 554 -23.43 -15.69 3.86
N LEU A 555 -22.34 -16.26 4.37
CA LEU A 555 -21.99 -17.66 4.12
C LEU A 555 -23.05 -18.62 4.68
N LYS A 556 -23.59 -18.34 5.87
CA LYS A 556 -24.66 -19.12 6.50
C LYS A 556 -25.94 -19.14 5.67
N ASP A 557 -26.37 -17.97 5.21
CA ASP A 557 -27.56 -17.83 4.38
C ASP A 557 -27.41 -18.57 3.05
N MET A 558 -26.28 -18.38 2.37
CA MET A 558 -25.94 -19.09 1.14
C MET A 558 -25.94 -20.60 1.37
N TYR A 559 -25.27 -21.07 2.43
CA TYR A 559 -25.16 -22.48 2.78
C TYR A 559 -26.54 -23.10 3.02
N ILE A 560 -27.39 -22.47 3.83
CA ILE A 560 -28.74 -22.96 4.13
C ILE A 560 -29.56 -23.07 2.84
N ARG A 561 -29.57 -22.03 1.99
CA ARG A 561 -30.31 -22.05 0.71
C ARG A 561 -29.81 -23.14 -0.24
N LEU A 562 -28.51 -23.40 -0.30
CA LEU A 562 -27.95 -24.49 -1.10
C LEU A 562 -28.37 -25.85 -0.54
N LYS A 563 -28.33 -26.04 0.79
CA LYS A 563 -28.79 -27.28 1.44
C LYS A 563 -30.28 -27.53 1.26
N GLU A 564 -31.12 -26.50 1.38
CA GLU A 564 -32.57 -26.59 1.16
C GLU A 564 -32.92 -26.98 -0.28
N ARG A 565 -32.13 -26.50 -1.26
CA ARG A 565 -32.24 -26.91 -2.67
C ARG A 565 -31.73 -28.33 -2.93
N GLY A 566 -31.14 -28.99 -1.95
CA GLY A 566 -30.55 -30.33 -2.09
C GLY A 566 -29.23 -30.33 -2.85
N GLU A 567 -28.56 -29.19 -2.95
CA GLU A 567 -27.29 -29.06 -3.66
C GLU A 567 -26.16 -29.78 -2.92
N LYS A 568 -25.23 -30.36 -3.69
CA LYS A 568 -24.08 -31.09 -3.17
C LYS A 568 -22.93 -30.14 -2.80
N PHE A 569 -23.21 -29.22 -1.89
CA PHE A 569 -22.25 -28.25 -1.36
C PHE A 569 -21.92 -28.54 0.10
N GLU A 570 -20.67 -28.36 0.51
CA GLU A 570 -20.24 -28.41 1.91
C GLU A 570 -19.25 -27.28 2.21
N LEU A 571 -19.36 -26.69 3.40
CA LEU A 571 -18.41 -25.70 3.88
C LEU A 571 -17.58 -26.31 5.02
N VAL A 572 -16.28 -26.02 5.05
CA VAL A 572 -15.35 -26.52 6.06
C VAL A 572 -14.55 -25.35 6.60
N SER A 573 -14.72 -25.03 7.88
CA SER A 573 -13.90 -24.03 8.55
C SER A 573 -12.52 -24.57 8.91
N VAL A 574 -11.49 -23.76 8.69
CA VAL A 574 -10.10 -24.02 9.03
C VAL A 574 -9.61 -22.87 9.92
N PHE A 575 -9.20 -23.18 11.14
CA PHE A 575 -8.83 -22.18 12.15
C PHE A 575 -7.32 -22.07 12.29
N PHE A 576 -6.79 -20.85 12.34
CA PHE A 576 -5.39 -20.56 12.65
C PHE A 576 -5.24 -20.10 14.10
N ASP A 577 -4.36 -20.76 14.85
CA ASP A 577 -3.88 -20.34 16.17
C ASP A 577 -4.96 -19.85 17.18
N MET A 578 -6.17 -20.41 17.13
CA MET A 578 -7.26 -20.05 18.06
C MET A 578 -7.13 -20.82 19.38
N PRO A 579 -6.99 -20.15 20.54
CA PRO A 579 -6.68 -20.80 21.82
C PRO A 579 -7.85 -21.59 22.44
N SER A 580 -9.05 -21.54 21.87
CA SER A 580 -10.23 -22.33 22.30
C SER A 580 -11.34 -22.30 21.23
N PRO A 581 -12.32 -23.22 21.25
CA PRO A 581 -13.52 -23.05 20.43
C PRO A 581 -14.21 -21.77 20.88
N SER A 582 -14.18 -20.72 20.06
CA SER A 582 -15.06 -19.58 20.28
C SER A 582 -16.50 -20.10 20.26
N GLU A 583 -17.38 -19.55 21.09
CA GLU A 583 -18.82 -19.83 21.07
C GLU A 583 -19.39 -19.69 19.64
N ALA A 584 -18.77 -18.84 18.81
CA ALA A 584 -19.05 -18.67 17.38
C ALA A 584 -19.00 -19.98 16.56
N PHE A 585 -18.15 -20.97 16.90
CA PHE A 585 -18.14 -22.26 16.20
C PHE A 585 -19.42 -23.07 16.45
N GLN A 586 -20.01 -23.00 17.65
CA GLN A 586 -21.21 -23.78 17.99
C GLN A 586 -22.42 -23.33 17.16
N GLU A 587 -22.40 -22.13 16.59
CA GLU A 587 -23.49 -21.59 15.77
C GLU A 587 -23.35 -21.89 14.27
N MET A 588 -22.20 -22.41 13.84
CA MET A 588 -21.91 -22.70 12.43
C MET A 588 -22.65 -23.97 11.97
N PRO A 589 -23.44 -23.93 10.89
CA PRO A 589 -24.22 -25.10 10.43
C PRO A 589 -23.40 -26.13 9.63
N TRP A 590 -22.10 -25.92 9.48
CA TRP A 590 -21.21 -26.69 8.60
C TRP A 590 -20.07 -27.38 9.37
N LEU A 591 -19.13 -28.00 8.66
CA LEU A 591 -18.05 -28.80 9.26
C LEU A 591 -16.80 -27.97 9.57
N ALA A 592 -15.90 -28.49 10.40
CA ALA A 592 -14.58 -27.89 10.60
C ALA A 592 -13.47 -28.93 10.73
N VAL A 593 -12.25 -28.48 10.46
CA VAL A 593 -11.04 -29.19 10.91
C VAL A 593 -11.03 -29.14 12.45
N PRO A 594 -10.79 -30.28 13.14
CA PRO A 594 -10.75 -30.29 14.60
C PRO A 594 -9.77 -29.26 15.16
N LEU A 595 -10.20 -28.48 16.15
CA LEU A 595 -9.39 -27.39 16.73
C LEU A 595 -8.08 -27.88 17.37
N ASN A 596 -8.04 -29.14 17.80
CA ASN A 596 -6.84 -29.76 18.34
C ASN A 596 -5.89 -30.32 17.26
N ASP A 597 -6.28 -30.30 15.98
CA ASP A 597 -5.46 -30.69 14.83
C ASP A 597 -4.87 -29.44 14.16
N GLN A 598 -4.04 -28.73 14.92
CA GLN A 598 -3.35 -27.52 14.44
C GLN A 598 -2.40 -27.85 13.26
N GLU A 599 -1.80 -29.04 13.22
CA GLU A 599 -0.91 -29.46 12.14
C GLU A 599 -1.62 -29.44 10.79
N THR A 600 -2.85 -29.99 10.72
CA THR A 600 -3.64 -29.95 9.48
C THR A 600 -4.01 -28.53 9.10
N SER A 601 -4.48 -27.72 10.04
CA SER A 601 -4.80 -26.31 9.77
C SER A 601 -3.59 -25.56 9.24
N GLU A 602 -2.47 -25.56 9.97
CA GLU A 602 -1.23 -24.89 9.56
C GLU A 602 -0.78 -25.36 8.17
N ARG A 603 -0.82 -26.67 7.89
CA ARG A 603 -0.49 -27.20 6.55
C ARG A 603 -1.40 -26.66 5.46
N LEU A 604 -2.70 -26.48 5.73
CA LEU A 604 -3.64 -25.91 4.77
C LEU A 604 -3.39 -24.41 4.56
N PHE A 605 -3.16 -23.65 5.62
CA PHE A 605 -2.79 -22.23 5.54
C PHE A 605 -1.53 -22.05 4.68
N ARG A 606 -0.50 -22.89 4.91
CA ARG A 606 0.70 -22.95 4.05
C ARG A 606 0.36 -23.33 2.62
N TYR A 607 -0.35 -24.44 2.39
CA TYR A 607 -0.61 -24.92 1.03
C TYR A 607 -1.36 -23.88 0.18
N PHE A 608 -2.29 -23.13 0.76
CA PHE A 608 -3.07 -22.12 0.06
C PHE A 608 -2.48 -20.71 0.13
N HIS A 609 -1.36 -20.50 0.83
CA HIS A 609 -0.75 -19.18 1.07
C HIS A 609 -1.74 -18.17 1.68
N VAL A 610 -2.51 -18.60 2.68
CA VAL A 610 -3.51 -17.77 3.36
C VAL A 610 -2.96 -17.43 4.74
N PHE A 611 -2.65 -16.17 5.04
CA PHE A 611 -2.09 -15.78 6.36
C PHE A 611 -2.57 -14.42 6.93
N ASP A 612 -3.21 -13.55 6.15
CA ASP A 612 -3.51 -12.18 6.59
C ASP A 612 -4.99 -11.75 6.40
N GLU A 613 -5.84 -12.60 5.80
CA GLU A 613 -7.25 -12.30 5.55
C GLU A 613 -8.13 -13.54 5.63
N SER A 614 -9.41 -13.36 6.00
CA SER A 614 -10.43 -14.39 5.83
C SER A 614 -10.50 -14.77 4.34
N ASN A 615 -10.18 -16.02 4.02
CA ASN A 615 -10.14 -16.50 2.63
C ASN A 615 -11.09 -17.66 2.44
N LEU A 616 -11.75 -17.70 1.28
CA LEU A 616 -12.58 -18.82 0.86
C LEU A 616 -11.93 -19.52 -0.34
N ILE A 617 -11.56 -20.79 -0.16
CA ILE A 617 -11.03 -21.64 -1.22
C ILE A 617 -12.11 -22.63 -1.65
N VAL A 618 -12.50 -22.65 -2.92
CA VAL A 618 -13.53 -23.55 -3.44
C VAL A 618 -12.89 -24.68 -4.24
N ILE A 619 -13.27 -25.91 -3.89
CA ILE A 619 -12.84 -27.15 -4.55
C ILE A 619 -14.07 -27.83 -5.13
N ASP A 620 -14.06 -28.09 -6.43
CA ASP A 620 -15.20 -28.71 -7.10
C ASP A 620 -15.38 -30.20 -6.78
N SER A 621 -16.44 -30.80 -7.31
CA SER A 621 -16.75 -32.22 -7.09
C SER A 621 -15.71 -33.21 -7.63
N GLN A 622 -14.83 -32.77 -8.53
CA GLN A 622 -13.72 -33.54 -9.09
C GLN A 622 -12.42 -33.33 -8.31
N GLY A 623 -12.38 -32.36 -7.40
CA GLY A 623 -11.19 -31.97 -6.64
C GLY A 623 -10.42 -30.79 -7.25
N MET A 624 -10.91 -30.16 -8.31
CA MET A 624 -10.23 -29.00 -8.90
C MET A 624 -10.42 -27.77 -8.01
N ILE A 625 -9.33 -27.06 -7.73
CA ILE A 625 -9.39 -25.76 -7.07
C ILE A 625 -9.91 -24.75 -8.10
N LEU A 626 -10.98 -24.03 -7.76
CA LEU A 626 -11.59 -23.05 -8.64
C LEU A 626 -10.98 -21.65 -8.49
N ASN A 627 -10.33 -21.36 -7.34
CA ASN A 627 -9.58 -20.12 -7.14
C ASN A 627 -8.47 -20.01 -8.18
N ASP A 628 -8.45 -18.88 -8.89
CA ASP A 628 -7.45 -18.57 -9.90
C ASP A 628 -6.97 -17.12 -9.74
N HIS A 629 -6.19 -16.63 -10.70
CA HIS A 629 -5.70 -15.25 -10.74
C HIS A 629 -6.81 -14.19 -10.80
N ILE A 630 -8.02 -14.52 -11.27
CA ILE A 630 -9.15 -13.58 -11.32
C ILE A 630 -9.87 -13.56 -9.97
N PHE A 631 -10.06 -14.74 -9.35
CA PHE A 631 -10.69 -14.87 -8.04
C PHE A 631 -9.75 -15.58 -7.04
N PRO A 632 -8.69 -14.91 -6.57
CA PRO A 632 -7.79 -15.50 -5.58
C PRO A 632 -8.53 -15.77 -4.25
N ASN A 633 -9.52 -14.95 -3.91
CA ASN A 633 -10.42 -15.14 -2.77
C ASN A 633 -11.89 -15.19 -3.24
N PHE A 634 -12.55 -16.34 -3.08
CA PHE A 634 -13.94 -16.52 -3.52
C PHE A 634 -14.96 -15.76 -2.65
N LEU A 635 -14.56 -15.16 -1.53
CA LEU A 635 -15.46 -14.29 -0.76
C LEU A 635 -16.06 -13.18 -1.62
N LYS A 636 -15.28 -12.58 -2.53
CA LYS A 636 -15.79 -11.57 -3.46
C LYS A 636 -16.92 -12.10 -4.34
N VAL A 637 -16.75 -13.31 -4.88
CA VAL A 637 -17.77 -13.95 -5.73
C VAL A 637 -19.03 -14.27 -4.92
N VAL A 638 -18.86 -14.75 -3.69
CA VAL A 638 -19.98 -15.00 -2.77
C VAL A 638 -20.69 -13.70 -2.40
N ASP A 639 -19.97 -12.60 -2.20
CA ASP A 639 -20.55 -11.30 -1.90
C ASP A 639 -21.36 -10.74 -3.07
N ASP A 640 -20.84 -10.89 -4.29
CA ASP A 640 -21.44 -10.35 -5.50
C ASP A 640 -22.62 -11.20 -6.04
N LEU A 641 -22.48 -12.53 -6.00
CA LEU A 641 -23.41 -13.47 -6.64
C LEU A 641 -24.17 -14.36 -5.65
N GLY A 642 -23.71 -14.49 -4.40
CA GLY A 642 -24.29 -15.38 -3.41
C GLY A 642 -24.46 -16.80 -3.95
N ASP A 643 -25.65 -17.35 -3.74
CA ASP A 643 -25.99 -18.72 -4.12
C ASP A 643 -26.45 -18.88 -5.58
N GLU A 644 -26.52 -17.78 -6.36
CA GLU A 644 -26.68 -17.80 -7.82
C GLU A 644 -25.38 -18.18 -8.55
N GLY A 645 -24.24 -17.89 -7.90
CA GLY A 645 -22.92 -18.23 -8.43
C GLY A 645 -22.67 -19.73 -8.49
N TYR A 646 -23.38 -20.56 -7.72
CA TYR A 646 -23.20 -22.01 -7.66
C TYR A 646 -23.54 -22.69 -9.01
N PRO A 647 -22.70 -23.62 -9.54
CA PRO A 647 -21.57 -24.30 -8.88
C PRO A 647 -20.21 -23.58 -8.95
N PHE A 648 -20.16 -22.25 -9.00
CA PHE A 648 -18.95 -21.42 -8.87
C PHE A 648 -17.85 -21.68 -9.93
N THR A 649 -18.15 -22.49 -10.94
CA THR A 649 -17.32 -22.67 -12.13
C THR A 649 -17.27 -21.37 -12.92
N LEU A 650 -16.16 -21.11 -13.61
CA LEU A 650 -16.00 -19.91 -14.44
C LEU A 650 -17.14 -19.80 -15.46
N GLU A 651 -17.55 -20.90 -16.08
CA GLU A 651 -18.65 -20.94 -17.05
C GLU A 651 -19.97 -20.50 -16.42
N LYS A 652 -20.25 -20.94 -15.18
CA LYS A 652 -21.45 -20.54 -14.46
C LYS A 652 -21.43 -19.05 -14.10
N ILE A 653 -20.28 -18.57 -13.64
CA ILE A 653 -20.10 -17.15 -13.33
C ILE A 653 -20.32 -16.33 -14.61
N GLN A 654 -19.71 -16.70 -15.72
CA GLN A 654 -19.92 -16.06 -17.03
C GLN A 654 -21.37 -16.09 -17.49
N GLU A 655 -22.06 -17.23 -17.31
CA GLU A 655 -23.48 -17.39 -17.64
C GLU A 655 -24.35 -16.41 -16.82
N VAL A 656 -24.14 -16.35 -15.50
CA VAL A 656 -24.87 -15.45 -14.60
C VAL A 656 -24.61 -13.98 -15.00
N LEU A 657 -23.36 -13.64 -15.29
CA LEU A 657 -22.91 -12.31 -15.73
C LEU A 657 -23.34 -11.95 -17.15
N GLY A 658 -23.69 -12.92 -17.98
CA GLY A 658 -23.93 -12.73 -19.41
C GLY A 658 -22.67 -12.23 -20.15
N ILE A 659 -21.49 -12.71 -19.76
CA ILE A 659 -20.22 -12.41 -20.44
C ILE A 659 -19.88 -13.54 -21.41
N ASP A 660 -19.99 -13.27 -22.71
CA ASP A 660 -19.65 -14.24 -23.77
C ASP A 660 -18.21 -14.08 -24.33
N ARG A 661 -17.46 -13.05 -23.92
CA ARG A 661 -16.16 -12.69 -24.52
C ARG A 661 -14.96 -13.11 -23.66
N GLN A 662 -13.90 -13.55 -24.35
CA GLN A 662 -12.56 -13.76 -23.79
C GLN A 662 -11.64 -12.58 -24.17
N PRO A 663 -10.66 -12.19 -23.32
CA PRO A 663 -10.38 -12.78 -22.01
C PRO A 663 -11.38 -12.33 -20.93
N PHE A 664 -11.70 -13.23 -20.00
CA PHE A 664 -12.46 -12.90 -18.81
C PHE A 664 -11.49 -12.28 -17.79
N THR A 665 -11.71 -11.02 -17.44
CA THR A 665 -10.83 -10.25 -16.55
C THR A 665 -11.61 -9.71 -15.36
N ILE A 666 -10.91 -9.27 -14.32
CA ILE A 666 -11.56 -8.69 -13.12
C ILE A 666 -12.32 -7.40 -13.46
N GLU A 667 -11.87 -6.64 -14.47
CA GLU A 667 -12.54 -5.43 -14.94
C GLU A 667 -13.88 -5.77 -15.61
N ASN A 668 -13.89 -6.73 -16.54
CA ASN A 668 -15.13 -7.16 -17.21
C ASN A 668 -16.09 -7.82 -16.21
N TYR A 669 -15.55 -8.56 -15.23
CA TYR A 669 -16.33 -9.09 -14.11
C TYR A 669 -16.96 -7.96 -13.29
N ASN A 670 -16.18 -6.97 -12.87
CA ASN A 670 -16.69 -5.84 -12.09
C ASN A 670 -17.69 -5.01 -12.90
N GLU A 671 -17.47 -4.78 -14.20
CA GLU A 671 -18.42 -4.10 -15.08
C GLU A 671 -19.72 -4.90 -15.24
N ALA A 672 -19.65 -6.22 -15.37
CA ALA A 672 -20.84 -7.06 -15.44
C ALA A 672 -21.55 -7.18 -14.10
N ILE A 673 -20.83 -7.22 -12.98
CA ILE A 673 -21.41 -7.11 -11.64
C ILE A 673 -22.04 -5.76 -11.44
N MET A 674 -21.42 -4.68 -11.90
CA MET A 674 -22.05 -3.37 -11.95
C MET A 674 -23.34 -3.49 -12.75
N LYS A 675 -23.32 -3.93 -14.01
CA LYS A 675 -24.51 -4.11 -14.88
C LYS A 675 -25.55 -5.06 -14.31
N ILE A 676 -25.17 -6.14 -13.64
CA ILE A 676 -26.07 -7.01 -12.89
C ILE A 676 -26.65 -6.21 -11.76
N ASN A 677 -25.85 -5.50 -10.97
CA ASN A 677 -26.32 -4.60 -9.95
C ASN A 677 -27.13 -3.44 -10.56
N GLU A 678 -26.97 -3.11 -11.86
CA GLU A 678 -27.77 -2.17 -12.65
C GLU A 678 -29.03 -2.78 -13.27
N ARG A 679 -29.12 -4.10 -13.41
CA ARG A 679 -30.32 -4.85 -13.84
C ARG A 679 -31.13 -5.30 -12.62
N ARG A 680 -30.41 -5.71 -11.58
CA ARG A 680 -30.80 -5.84 -10.17
C ARG A 680 -30.97 -4.48 -9.52
N ARG A 681 -30.60 -3.32 -10.15
CA ARG A 681 -31.10 -1.94 -9.88
C ARG A 681 -32.59 -1.99 -10.22
N MET A 682 -33.33 -2.80 -9.49
CA MET A 682 -33.80 -2.59 -8.14
C MET A 682 -35.18 -2.06 -8.39
N LYS A 683 -36.18 -2.92 -8.20
CA LYS A 683 -37.45 -2.39 -7.77
C LYS A 683 -37.11 -1.42 -6.64
N PRO A 684 -37.49 -0.13 -6.72
CA PRO A 684 -37.10 0.86 -5.72
C PRO A 684 -37.44 0.42 -4.27
N GLU A 685 -38.38 -0.52 -4.16
CA GLU A 685 -38.70 -1.38 -3.03
C GLU A 685 -37.47 -1.95 -2.28
N CYS A 686 -36.42 -2.43 -2.98
CA CYS A 686 -35.31 -3.17 -2.36
C CYS A 686 -34.21 -2.26 -1.78
N VAL A 687 -34.16 -0.98 -2.15
CA VAL A 687 -33.11 -0.05 -1.66
C VAL A 687 -33.38 0.30 -0.20
N PHE A 688 -34.66 0.46 0.11
CA PHE A 688 -35.15 0.84 1.43
C PHE A 688 -35.63 -0.37 2.24
N VAL A 689 -35.38 -1.60 1.78
CA VAL A 689 -35.78 -2.85 2.45
C VAL A 689 -34.56 -3.75 2.60
N SER A 690 -34.26 -4.16 3.83
CA SER A 690 -33.27 -5.19 4.15
C SER A 690 -33.95 -6.37 4.84
N TRP A 691 -33.20 -7.44 5.08
CA TRP A 691 -33.68 -8.60 5.84
C TRP A 691 -34.06 -8.27 7.29
N GLN A 692 -33.63 -7.13 7.84
CA GLN A 692 -33.97 -6.70 9.21
C GLN A 692 -35.08 -5.65 9.28
N ARG A 693 -35.23 -4.77 8.28
CA ARG A 693 -36.15 -3.63 8.31
C ARG A 693 -36.71 -3.31 6.92
N ASP A 694 -38.03 -3.20 6.84
CA ASP A 694 -38.80 -2.81 5.64
C ASP A 694 -39.45 -1.41 5.78
N TYR A 695 -38.99 -0.63 6.76
CA TYR A 695 -39.52 0.67 7.12
C TYR A 695 -38.42 1.72 7.33
N LEU A 696 -38.79 2.99 7.22
CA LEU A 696 -38.02 4.16 7.63
C LEU A 696 -38.59 4.69 8.94
N PHE A 697 -37.79 5.47 9.67
CA PHE A 697 -38.26 6.18 10.85
C PHE A 697 -38.96 7.46 10.40
N GLY A 698 -40.25 7.59 10.71
CA GLY A 698 -40.99 8.84 10.62
C GLY A 698 -41.03 9.55 11.97
N LYS A 699 -41.79 10.65 12.01
CA LYS A 699 -41.99 11.48 13.19
C LYS A 699 -42.28 10.64 14.45
N ASP A 700 -41.63 11.00 15.56
CA ASP A 700 -41.81 10.37 16.88
C ASP A 700 -41.47 8.86 16.91
N GLY A 701 -40.63 8.39 15.98
CA GLY A 701 -40.21 6.99 15.88
C GLY A 701 -41.23 6.07 15.20
N ILE A 702 -42.28 6.62 14.59
CA ILE A 702 -43.30 5.85 13.88
C ILE A 702 -42.68 5.19 12.64
N LYS A 703 -42.87 3.88 12.49
CA LYS A 703 -42.38 3.13 11.33
C LYS A 703 -43.15 3.51 10.06
N PHE A 704 -42.47 4.11 9.09
CA PHE A 704 -43.00 4.44 7.77
C PHE A 704 -42.65 3.32 6.77
N PRO A 705 -43.63 2.62 6.17
CA PRO A 705 -43.33 1.53 5.25
C PRO A 705 -42.55 2.00 4.01
N ALA A 706 -41.41 1.38 3.73
CA ALA A 706 -40.56 1.71 2.58
C ALA A 706 -41.31 1.58 1.24
N SER A 707 -42.25 0.63 1.16
CA SER A 707 -43.13 0.42 0.00
C SER A 707 -43.99 1.64 -0.38
N LYS A 708 -44.18 2.61 0.52
CA LYS A 708 -44.92 3.85 0.21
C LYS A 708 -44.07 4.93 -0.46
N LEU A 709 -42.77 4.69 -0.68
CA LEU A 709 -41.88 5.60 -1.39
C LEU A 709 -41.92 5.40 -2.91
N MET A 710 -42.65 4.39 -3.39
CA MET A 710 -42.74 4.11 -4.83
C MET A 710 -43.32 5.30 -5.61
N ASP A 711 -42.76 5.55 -6.78
CA ASP A 711 -43.10 6.65 -7.70
C ASP A 711 -42.86 8.07 -7.16
N LYS A 712 -42.21 8.18 -6.00
CA LYS A 712 -41.86 9.45 -5.38
C LYS A 712 -40.52 9.99 -5.88
N THR A 713 -40.42 11.32 -5.87
CA THR A 713 -39.15 12.02 -6.08
C THR A 713 -38.48 12.18 -4.72
N ILE A 714 -37.39 11.48 -4.49
CA ILE A 714 -36.70 11.43 -3.21
C ILE A 714 -35.45 12.29 -3.27
N LEU A 715 -35.33 13.24 -2.35
CA LEU A 715 -34.07 13.87 -1.99
C LEU A 715 -33.51 13.14 -0.77
N LEU A 716 -32.39 12.45 -0.94
CA LEU A 716 -31.66 11.79 0.13
C LEU A 716 -30.62 12.76 0.70
N LEU A 717 -30.61 12.95 2.02
CA LEU A 717 -29.74 13.88 2.75
C LEU A 717 -29.05 13.17 3.92
N TRP A 718 -27.73 13.06 3.87
CA TRP A 718 -26.96 12.62 5.03
C TRP A 718 -26.73 13.82 5.97
N THR A 719 -27.23 13.76 7.20
CA THR A 719 -27.15 14.88 8.16
C THR A 719 -26.75 14.41 9.56
N PHE A 720 -25.82 15.14 10.17
CA PHE A 720 -25.38 14.91 11.54
C PHE A 720 -25.79 16.07 12.48
N GLN A 721 -26.32 17.17 11.94
CA GLN A 721 -26.78 18.34 12.69
C GLN A 721 -27.65 19.25 11.80
N ILE A 722 -28.53 20.05 12.39
CA ILE A 722 -29.31 21.04 11.65
C ILE A 722 -28.42 22.25 11.32
N GLY A 723 -28.02 22.39 10.05
CA GLY A 723 -27.26 23.52 9.55
C GLY A 723 -28.08 24.49 8.68
N GLU A 724 -27.36 25.36 7.98
CA GLU A 724 -27.95 26.36 7.07
C GLU A 724 -28.72 25.71 5.91
N PHE A 725 -28.21 24.60 5.38
CA PHE A 725 -28.82 23.88 4.27
C PHE A 725 -30.12 23.18 4.70
N GLU A 726 -30.12 22.54 5.87
CA GLU A 726 -31.30 21.96 6.50
C GLU A 726 -32.38 23.02 6.75
N CYS A 727 -32.00 24.20 7.26
CA CYS A 727 -32.91 25.34 7.40
C CYS A 727 -33.51 25.77 6.05
N LYS A 728 -32.70 25.78 4.99
CA LYS A 728 -33.19 26.11 3.64
C LYS A 728 -34.16 25.06 3.12
N LEU A 729 -33.87 23.77 3.33
CA LEU A 729 -34.77 22.68 2.98
C LEU A 729 -36.11 22.79 3.70
N ILE A 730 -36.11 23.17 4.99
CA ILE A 730 -37.34 23.45 5.75
C ILE A 730 -38.18 24.52 5.09
N GLU A 731 -37.55 25.59 4.62
CA GLU A 731 -38.24 26.71 3.98
C GLU A 731 -38.86 26.31 2.62
N ILE A 732 -38.14 25.51 1.82
CA ILE A 732 -38.55 25.23 0.43
C ILE A 732 -39.42 23.99 0.30
N TYR A 733 -39.36 23.04 1.23
CA TYR A 733 -40.09 21.78 1.14
C TYR A 733 -41.60 21.96 0.93
N PRO A 734 -42.33 22.81 1.69
CA PRO A 734 -43.75 23.04 1.46
C PRO A 734 -44.05 23.58 0.05
N LYS A 735 -43.21 24.52 -0.43
CA LYS A 735 -43.33 25.13 -1.76
C LYS A 735 -43.11 24.11 -2.89
N ILE A 736 -42.21 23.14 -2.68
CA ILE A 736 -42.00 22.04 -3.63
C ILE A 736 -43.17 21.05 -3.56
N LYS A 737 -43.69 20.72 -2.37
CA LYS A 737 -44.86 19.84 -2.23
C LYS A 737 -46.13 20.39 -2.89
N GLU A 738 -46.29 21.71 -2.95
CA GLU A 738 -47.35 22.36 -3.72
C GLU A 738 -47.22 22.12 -5.23
N LYS A 739 -45.98 22.06 -5.76
CA LYS A 739 -45.68 21.80 -7.18
C LYS A 739 -45.67 20.31 -7.51
N ASP A 740 -45.15 19.48 -6.60
CA ASP A 740 -45.03 18.02 -6.72
C ASP A 740 -45.31 17.35 -5.36
N ASN A 741 -46.55 16.88 -5.18
CA ASN A 741 -46.96 16.18 -3.97
C ASN A 741 -46.23 14.83 -3.78
N ALA A 742 -45.56 14.29 -4.81
CA ALA A 742 -44.77 13.07 -4.72
C ALA A 742 -43.32 13.32 -4.28
N PHE A 743 -42.91 14.57 -4.04
CA PHE A 743 -41.59 14.87 -3.48
C PHE A 743 -41.49 14.45 -2.01
N GLU A 744 -40.40 13.83 -1.59
CA GLU A 744 -40.10 13.54 -0.18
C GLU A 744 -38.60 13.74 0.09
N VAL A 745 -38.27 14.01 1.35
CA VAL A 745 -36.88 14.06 1.81
C VAL A 745 -36.64 12.93 2.77
N ILE A 746 -35.62 12.13 2.49
CA ILE A 746 -35.15 11.05 3.36
C ILE A 746 -33.79 11.44 3.88
N SER A 747 -33.51 11.16 5.14
CA SER A 747 -32.20 11.41 5.70
C SER A 747 -31.52 10.18 6.24
N VAL A 748 -30.20 10.18 6.11
CA VAL A 748 -29.32 9.24 6.79
C VAL A 748 -28.72 9.96 7.99
N SER A 749 -29.01 9.51 9.21
CA SER A 749 -28.54 10.14 10.46
C SER A 749 -28.49 9.14 11.61
N ASN A 750 -27.79 9.48 12.69
CA ASN A 750 -27.76 8.66 13.90
C ASN A 750 -29.11 8.73 14.62
N GLN A 751 -29.62 7.60 15.15
CA GLN A 751 -30.88 7.57 15.89
C GLN A 751 -30.93 8.55 17.06
N GLU A 752 -29.80 8.82 17.72
CA GLU A 752 -29.74 9.79 18.82
C GLU A 752 -30.13 11.21 18.38
N LEU A 753 -29.89 11.55 17.11
CA LEU A 753 -30.19 12.85 16.50
C LEU A 753 -31.61 12.94 15.93
N PHE A 754 -32.33 11.82 15.82
CA PHE A 754 -33.68 11.79 15.26
C PHE A 754 -34.62 12.72 16.02
N THR A 755 -34.48 12.85 17.33
CA THR A 755 -35.39 13.67 18.15
C THR A 755 -35.18 15.17 17.88
N GLU A 756 -33.94 15.61 17.69
CA GLU A 756 -33.61 16.98 17.32
C GLU A 756 -34.05 17.30 15.88
N VAL A 757 -33.72 16.41 14.94
CA VAL A 757 -34.08 16.56 13.52
C VAL A 757 -35.60 16.53 13.31
N PHE A 758 -36.33 15.60 13.93
CA PHE A 758 -37.79 15.50 13.79
C PHE A 758 -38.55 16.64 14.49
N SER A 759 -37.96 17.26 15.52
CA SER A 759 -38.54 18.45 16.18
C SER A 759 -38.56 19.66 15.24
N ALA A 760 -37.52 19.83 14.42
CA ALA A 760 -37.43 20.88 13.41
C ALA A 760 -38.12 20.51 12.08
N MET A 761 -38.18 19.22 11.73
CA MET A 761 -38.71 18.70 10.47
C MET A 761 -39.72 17.56 10.69
N PRO A 762 -40.98 17.87 11.05
CA PRO A 762 -41.97 16.84 11.38
C PRO A 762 -42.44 15.98 10.18
N TRP A 763 -42.03 16.32 8.96
CA TRP A 763 -42.33 15.62 7.70
C TRP A 763 -41.17 14.77 7.17
N PHE A 764 -40.07 14.69 7.91
CA PHE A 764 -38.86 14.00 7.51
C PHE A 764 -38.99 12.48 7.67
N LEU A 765 -38.34 11.72 6.79
CA LEU A 765 -38.12 10.29 6.96
C LEU A 765 -36.63 10.06 7.21
N ALA A 766 -36.29 9.12 8.09
CA ALA A 766 -34.91 8.83 8.42
C ALA A 766 -34.56 7.34 8.28
N ILE A 767 -33.32 7.12 7.87
CA ILE A 767 -32.59 5.86 7.89
C ILE A 767 -31.47 6.07 8.90
N ASP A 768 -31.36 5.10 9.79
CA ASP A 768 -30.28 5.07 10.77
C ASP A 768 -28.95 4.86 10.03
N CYS A 769 -27.93 5.69 10.29
CA CYS A 769 -26.64 5.56 9.61
C CYS A 769 -25.94 4.22 9.91
N GLU A 770 -26.28 3.59 11.04
CA GLU A 770 -25.82 2.24 11.40
C GLU A 770 -26.64 1.12 10.70
N ASP A 771 -27.65 1.47 9.91
CA ASP A 771 -28.44 0.51 9.14
C ASP A 771 -27.64 0.02 7.91
N LEU A 772 -27.55 -1.29 7.72
CA LEU A 772 -26.83 -1.90 6.59
C LEU A 772 -27.40 -1.50 5.21
N ARG A 773 -28.67 -1.03 5.16
CA ARG A 773 -29.25 -0.44 3.95
C ARG A 773 -28.57 0.86 3.56
N THR A 774 -27.96 1.58 4.50
CA THR A 774 -27.34 2.89 4.24
C THR A 774 -26.32 2.81 3.13
N TRP A 775 -25.51 1.74 3.06
CA TRP A 775 -24.57 1.55 1.96
C TRP A 775 -25.29 1.35 0.61
N ALA A 776 -26.33 0.51 0.57
CA ALA A 776 -27.11 0.27 -0.64
C ALA A 776 -27.89 1.52 -1.10
N VAL A 777 -28.44 2.28 -0.13
CA VAL A 777 -29.16 3.54 -0.34
C VAL A 777 -28.19 4.61 -0.85
N CYS A 778 -27.04 4.80 -0.20
CA CYS A 778 -26.03 5.75 -0.65
C CYS A 778 -25.48 5.36 -2.01
N THR A 779 -25.18 4.09 -2.26
CA THR A 779 -24.74 3.61 -3.57
C THR A 779 -25.80 3.84 -4.65
N TYR A 780 -27.08 3.58 -4.36
CA TYR A 780 -28.18 3.80 -5.30
C TYR A 780 -28.37 5.28 -5.65
N PHE A 781 -28.21 6.17 -4.65
CA PHE A 781 -28.24 7.61 -4.83
C PHE A 781 -26.87 8.21 -5.23
N ASN A 782 -25.86 7.35 -5.38
CA ASN A 782 -24.46 7.68 -5.70
C ASN A 782 -23.85 8.72 -4.75
N LEU A 783 -24.02 8.52 -3.44
CA LEU A 783 -23.47 9.31 -2.34
C LEU A 783 -22.20 8.66 -1.78
N ASN A 784 -21.19 9.48 -1.46
CA ASN A 784 -19.97 9.00 -0.82
C ASN A 784 -20.19 8.73 0.68
N MET A 785 -19.68 7.60 1.18
CA MET A 785 -19.95 7.06 2.53
C MET A 785 -19.01 7.63 3.61
N ASP A 786 -17.88 8.20 3.21
CA ASP A 786 -16.82 8.73 4.08
C ASP A 786 -17.11 10.14 4.62
N GLY A 787 -18.22 10.76 4.18
CA GLY A 787 -18.62 12.11 4.55
C GLY A 787 -17.80 13.22 3.88
N SER A 788 -16.92 12.91 2.92
CA SER A 788 -16.00 13.87 2.33
C SER A 788 -16.67 14.80 1.30
N TYR A 789 -17.60 14.32 0.46
CA TYR A 789 -18.36 15.12 -0.52
C TYR A 789 -19.71 14.45 -0.89
N PRO A 790 -20.60 15.18 -1.59
CA PRO A 790 -21.70 15.93 -1.02
C PRO A 790 -22.86 15.01 -0.62
N LEU A 791 -23.33 15.24 0.60
CA LEU A 791 -24.30 14.46 1.37
C LEU A 791 -25.73 14.47 0.81
N VAL A 792 -25.96 14.88 -0.45
CA VAL A 792 -27.30 15.10 -1.02
C VAL A 792 -27.42 14.59 -2.45
N GLY A 793 -28.42 13.74 -2.68
CA GLY A 793 -28.74 13.18 -3.99
C GLY A 793 -30.24 13.19 -4.23
N ILE A 794 -30.69 13.44 -5.46
CA ILE A 794 -32.10 13.39 -5.80
C ILE A 794 -32.37 12.42 -6.94
N HIS A 795 -33.36 11.55 -6.74
CA HIS A 795 -33.75 10.52 -7.70
C HIS A 795 -35.27 10.37 -7.71
N ARG A 796 -35.84 10.09 -8.89
CA ARG A 796 -37.23 9.62 -8.99
C ARG A 796 -37.24 8.10 -8.95
N LEU A 797 -37.87 7.55 -7.91
CA LEU A 797 -37.99 6.11 -7.76
C LEU A 797 -38.91 5.55 -8.85
N GLY A 798 -38.47 4.50 -9.54
CA GLY A 798 -39.25 3.77 -10.55
C GLY A 798 -39.12 4.28 -11.99
N SER A 799 -38.60 5.50 -12.21
CA SER A 799 -38.47 6.05 -13.57
C SER A 799 -37.08 5.90 -14.19
N GLY A 800 -36.07 5.44 -13.45
CA GLY A 800 -34.68 5.30 -13.92
C GLY A 800 -33.97 6.63 -14.22
N HIS A 801 -34.59 7.77 -13.95
CA HIS A 801 -34.02 9.09 -14.21
C HIS A 801 -33.35 9.62 -12.94
N SER A 802 -32.04 9.87 -12.99
CA SER A 802 -31.31 10.58 -11.94
C SER A 802 -31.29 12.08 -12.20
N PHE A 803 -31.52 12.87 -11.16
CA PHE A 803 -31.45 14.33 -11.23
C PHE A 803 -30.02 14.83 -10.90
N THR A 804 -29.83 16.15 -10.89
CA THR A 804 -28.59 16.80 -10.45
C THR A 804 -28.23 16.34 -9.04
N ARG A 805 -26.94 16.09 -8.75
CA ARG A 805 -26.48 15.56 -7.47
C ARG A 805 -25.51 16.53 -6.80
N GLY A 806 -25.23 16.26 -5.54
CA GLY A 806 -24.02 16.73 -4.92
C GLY A 806 -23.97 18.24 -4.63
N TRP A 807 -22.79 18.86 -4.79
CA TRP A 807 -22.58 20.30 -4.58
C TRP A 807 -23.45 21.15 -5.53
N ARG A 808 -23.61 20.74 -6.79
CA ARG A 808 -24.46 21.44 -7.76
C ARG A 808 -25.92 21.45 -7.30
N LEU A 809 -26.42 20.33 -6.77
CA LEU A 809 -27.77 20.27 -6.19
C LEU A 809 -27.90 21.15 -4.95
N ARG A 810 -26.92 21.10 -4.04
CA ARG A 810 -26.88 21.95 -2.84
C ARG A 810 -26.90 23.43 -3.22
N LYS A 811 -26.03 23.85 -4.13
CA LYS A 811 -25.94 25.22 -4.65
C LYS A 811 -27.26 25.66 -5.29
N LEU A 812 -27.86 24.83 -6.13
CA LEU A 812 -29.17 25.10 -6.75
C LEU A 812 -30.25 25.42 -5.70
N ILE A 813 -30.32 24.61 -4.65
CA ILE A 813 -31.28 24.79 -3.55
C ILE A 813 -30.99 26.07 -2.77
N MET A 814 -29.72 26.37 -2.51
CA MET A 814 -29.32 27.57 -1.77
C MET A 814 -29.61 28.85 -2.57
N ASP A 815 -29.23 28.88 -3.86
CA ASP A 815 -29.28 30.08 -4.69
C ASP A 815 -30.69 30.35 -5.24
N TYR A 816 -31.43 29.31 -5.63
CA TYR A 816 -32.71 29.45 -6.33
C TYR A 816 -33.91 28.84 -5.57
N GLY A 817 -33.67 28.17 -4.44
CA GLY A 817 -34.73 27.61 -3.61
C GLY A 817 -35.68 26.67 -4.36
N ALA A 818 -36.99 26.86 -4.17
CA ALA A 818 -38.02 26.03 -4.80
C ALA A 818 -38.16 26.23 -6.32
N ASP A 819 -37.50 27.23 -6.91
CA ASP A 819 -37.56 27.50 -8.36
C ASP A 819 -36.55 26.70 -9.18
N ALA A 820 -35.55 26.12 -8.50
CA ALA A 820 -34.64 25.11 -9.05
C ALA A 820 -35.31 23.76 -9.31
N TYR A 821 -36.53 23.52 -8.82
CA TYR A 821 -37.28 22.31 -9.12
C TYR A 821 -37.85 22.33 -10.55
N PRO A 822 -37.81 21.22 -11.33
CA PRO A 822 -37.20 19.93 -11.00
C PRO A 822 -35.69 20.01 -11.19
N PHE A 823 -34.92 19.64 -10.15
CA PHE A 823 -33.47 19.81 -10.04
C PHE A 823 -32.67 19.06 -11.12
N THR A 824 -32.79 19.46 -12.38
CA THR A 824 -32.24 18.81 -13.57
C THR A 824 -31.10 19.65 -14.17
N LYS A 825 -30.18 19.02 -14.90
CA LYS A 825 -29.13 19.72 -15.66
C LYS A 825 -29.75 20.72 -16.67
N GLN A 826 -30.91 20.41 -17.23
CA GLN A 826 -31.64 21.31 -18.13
C GLN A 826 -32.19 22.55 -17.40
N ARG A 827 -32.87 22.34 -16.27
CA ARG A 827 -33.41 23.44 -15.46
C ARG A 827 -32.31 24.37 -14.94
N LEU A 828 -31.15 23.82 -14.62
CA LEU A 828 -29.96 24.59 -14.25
C LEU A 828 -29.53 25.54 -15.39
N ARG A 829 -29.41 25.03 -16.62
CA ARG A 829 -29.05 25.85 -17.79
C ARG A 829 -30.03 26.99 -18.04
N GLU A 830 -31.33 26.73 -17.85
CA GLU A 830 -32.37 27.75 -17.95
C GLU A 830 -32.20 28.87 -16.90
N LEU A 831 -31.87 28.51 -15.66
CA LEU A 831 -31.69 29.46 -14.55
C LEU A 831 -30.39 30.26 -14.65
N GLU A 832 -29.34 29.67 -15.24
CA GLU A 832 -28.04 30.32 -15.45
C GLU A 832 -27.95 31.15 -16.75
N GLY A 833 -28.99 31.11 -17.59
CA GLY A 833 -29.03 31.88 -18.84
C GLY A 833 -28.03 31.43 -19.92
N ARG A 834 -27.51 30.20 -19.83
CA ARG A 834 -26.59 29.62 -20.82
C ARG A 834 -27.41 28.94 -21.93
N SER A 835 -27.43 29.50 -23.14
CA SER A 835 -28.03 28.84 -24.30
C SER A 835 -27.16 27.66 -24.74
N THR A 836 -27.84 26.55 -25.04
CA THR A 836 -27.37 25.22 -25.49
C THR A 836 -25.97 25.12 -26.05
#